data_AF-A0A357LTC7-F1
#
_entry.id   AF-A0A357LTC7-F1
#
_cell.length_a   1.000
_cell.length_b   1.000
_cell.length_c   1.000
_cell.angle_alpha   90.00
_cell.angle_beta   90.00
_cell.angle_gamma   90.00
#
_symmetry.space_group_name_H-M   'P 1'
#
loop_
_entity.id
_entity.type
_entity.pdbx_description
1 polymer ?
#
loop_
_entity_poly.entity_id
_entity_poly.type
_entity_poly.pdbx_seq_one_letter_code
_entity_poly.pdbx_strand_id
1 'polypeptide(L)'
;SQELPQNGQIINGTGSIAHNGTDMSITQNSLDLDIDWNSFSIGAQNTVTFKQPSATSTALNRVTGTQTSAIHGKMTANGRVVLINPNGVMFGAGAQVNVGSLVTSTLGLSKSGSTYRFEGDSAAAIANAGQITTQDGGTIALIAAKITNTGSLTAPGGTVALGAGRRVRLDLGGPVALEVDEAAVDALISQGGAIRADGGLIYLGAKAAGDLAQTVINHSGTSQAQTLATGEDGRIFLMGDMRNDQIDVSGTLDASAPNGGDGGFVETSAAQLMLRDGLRVTTKAHLGKTGTWLIDPTDIEIIAGDDDRTLDWSANQIKAGTINAALAKNNIVITTAAADPASGAETGNITVNAGLTWRDTTLTLKAHDNIIINATIDATGGTGTGTGGLVLHYGQNGSDTSIYRVNAPIDLASTGSFKTQNGTEAEITHTIITALGNAGSKTGTDLQGMNGALGGNYVLGADIDASATPGWNDGKGFDPIGDYILEFTGTFDGLGHVIKNLTINEPLDENYPEPAGLFGAAVGATIQNVGLTNVNISGGISNDESTDVATGGLAGYIFNTYIKSSFVTGKVSGENFVGGLVGLAETSVIKNSYSKADVSGNLFVGGLIGYLEGNSGNLNNDLTGAFNSYYAGNVDTKQSDPFDLAIGVAAGRNKFETVFSWTKSDAHKQDMTKIQKYTNPENLPVAAWDNISADGNDDSVWRIYEGQSAPLLRVFMKKVNVTGQAVTREYDGTTDATISDLKFADADDVKGVTFASTGKGHYADANASEDKTVTFNIKYELADGETDLHTILQRYDFVEPELKGTINKKALTATASANDKTYDGNTAATGTTLALSGFISGETITATVTDSTFNSKDAGENKTVTVNTLTLNDGTDGNGGKASNYSLANGQSADAQINKKALTITANNASKIFGDTQTFDGTEFKADDLQNNETIGSVTLTSTGTDATADAGSYKITAKDATGGTFDAGNY
;
A
#
# COMPACT_ATOMS: atom_id res chain seq x y z
N SER A 1 -30.78 -5.60 43.71
CA SER A 1 -30.85 -5.92 45.14
C SER A 1 -30.20 -7.26 45.49
N GLN A 2 -29.22 -7.76 44.72
CA GLN A 2 -28.39 -8.86 45.19
C GLN A 2 -27.06 -8.30 45.68
N GLU A 3 -26.83 -8.49 46.98
CA GLU A 3 -25.77 -7.82 47.73
C GLU A 3 -24.52 -8.70 47.82
N LEU A 4 -24.66 -10.02 47.89
CA LEU A 4 -23.56 -10.99 48.05
C LEU A 4 -23.81 -12.24 47.19
N PRO A 5 -22.80 -13.11 46.96
CA PRO A 5 -22.97 -14.41 46.30
C PRO A 5 -24.08 -15.26 46.95
N GLN A 6 -24.83 -16.04 46.16
CA GLN A 6 -26.03 -16.74 46.61
C GLN A 6 -25.95 -18.26 46.38
N ASN A 7 -26.42 -19.01 47.38
CA ASN A 7 -26.58 -20.48 47.34
C ASN A 7 -25.30 -21.25 47.01
N GLY A 8 -24.16 -20.87 47.58
CA GLY A 8 -22.89 -21.58 47.39
C GLY A 8 -22.92 -23.00 47.92
N GLN A 9 -22.51 -23.97 47.10
CA GLN A 9 -22.38 -25.38 47.43
C GLN A 9 -20.93 -25.81 47.20
N ILE A 10 -20.25 -26.28 48.25
CA ILE A 10 -18.89 -26.82 48.13
C ILE A 10 -18.99 -28.20 47.45
N ILE A 11 -18.38 -28.33 46.27
CA ILE A 11 -18.41 -29.55 45.45
C ILE A 11 -17.16 -30.40 45.70
N ASN A 12 -16.02 -29.76 45.95
CA ASN A 12 -14.74 -30.42 46.16
C ASN A 12 -13.90 -29.62 47.18
N GLY A 13 -13.05 -30.31 47.94
CA GLY A 13 -12.28 -29.72 49.03
C GLY A 13 -13.05 -29.59 50.35
N THR A 14 -12.47 -28.87 51.31
CA THR A 14 -13.05 -28.64 52.64
C THR A 14 -12.98 -27.16 52.99
N GLY A 15 -14.09 -26.63 53.51
CA GLY A 15 -14.20 -25.21 53.87
C GLY A 15 -15.57 -24.87 54.44
N SER A 16 -15.81 -23.59 54.68
CA SER A 16 -17.09 -23.05 55.13
C SER A 16 -17.38 -21.69 54.51
N ILE A 17 -18.66 -21.41 54.29
CA ILE A 17 -19.17 -20.14 53.78
C ILE A 17 -20.00 -19.50 54.90
N ALA A 18 -19.62 -18.31 55.32
CA ALA A 18 -20.35 -17.54 56.34
C ALA A 18 -20.64 -16.13 55.81
N HIS A 19 -21.78 -15.56 56.19
CA HIS A 19 -22.12 -14.17 55.89
C HIS A 19 -22.56 -13.44 57.16
N ASN A 20 -22.18 -12.17 57.28
CA ASN A 20 -22.55 -11.28 58.37
C ASN A 20 -22.83 -9.88 57.80
N GLY A 21 -24.11 -9.53 57.67
CA GLY A 21 -24.51 -8.27 57.04
C GLY A 21 -23.97 -8.14 55.61
N THR A 22 -23.13 -7.13 55.39
CA THR A 22 -22.52 -6.78 54.10
C THR A 22 -21.26 -7.60 53.77
N ASP A 23 -20.77 -8.42 54.68
CA ASP A 23 -19.54 -9.19 54.51
C ASP A 23 -19.80 -10.69 54.39
N MET A 24 -19.14 -11.34 53.43
CA MET A 24 -19.09 -12.79 53.28
C MET A 24 -17.65 -13.28 53.47
N SER A 25 -17.47 -14.29 54.31
CA SER A 25 -16.18 -14.96 54.53
C SER A 25 -16.26 -16.40 54.05
N ILE A 26 -15.34 -16.79 53.17
CA ILE A 26 -15.16 -18.16 52.69
C ILE A 26 -13.86 -18.67 53.30
N THR A 27 -13.95 -19.59 54.26
CA THR A 27 -12.79 -20.19 54.91
C THR A 27 -12.47 -21.50 54.24
N GLN A 28 -11.34 -21.57 53.54
CA GLN A 28 -10.85 -22.75 52.84
C GLN A 28 -9.82 -23.48 53.72
N ASN A 29 -9.99 -24.79 53.88
CA ASN A 29 -9.12 -25.64 54.68
C ASN A 29 -8.26 -26.60 53.82
N SER A 30 -8.70 -26.93 52.60
CA SER A 30 -7.93 -27.72 51.61
C SER A 30 -7.14 -26.85 50.65
N LEU A 31 -6.14 -27.41 49.95
CA LEU A 31 -5.37 -26.68 48.94
C LEU A 31 -6.23 -26.20 47.77
N ASP A 32 -7.18 -27.01 47.34
CA ASP A 32 -8.16 -26.68 46.32
C ASP A 32 -9.58 -26.74 46.90
N LEU A 33 -10.44 -25.81 46.51
CA LEU A 33 -11.83 -25.72 46.93
C LEU A 33 -12.70 -25.32 45.73
N ASP A 34 -13.66 -26.16 45.38
CA ASP A 34 -14.58 -25.88 44.28
C ASP A 34 -15.97 -25.58 44.85
N ILE A 35 -16.55 -24.46 44.44
CA ILE A 35 -17.85 -23.98 44.91
C ILE A 35 -18.72 -23.64 43.70
N ASP A 36 -19.91 -24.25 43.66
CA ASP A 36 -20.93 -23.89 42.69
C ASP A 36 -21.90 -22.88 43.31
N TRP A 37 -22.23 -21.84 42.57
CA TRP A 37 -23.07 -20.72 42.99
C TRP A 37 -24.25 -20.54 42.05
N ASN A 38 -25.42 -20.21 42.60
CA ASN A 38 -26.54 -19.79 41.75
C ASN A 38 -26.29 -18.41 41.12
N SER A 39 -25.74 -17.47 41.91
CA SER A 39 -25.24 -16.20 41.43
C SER A 39 -24.02 -15.76 42.26
N PHE A 40 -23.09 -15.06 41.63
CA PHE A 40 -21.91 -14.51 42.29
C PHE A 40 -21.78 -13.03 41.96
N SER A 41 -22.32 -12.16 42.82
CA SER A 41 -22.25 -10.70 42.68
C SER A 41 -21.85 -10.07 44.02
N ILE A 42 -21.18 -8.92 43.98
CA ILE A 42 -20.73 -8.18 45.16
C ILE A 42 -21.20 -6.73 45.03
N GLY A 43 -22.20 -6.35 45.83
CA GLY A 43 -22.71 -4.97 45.85
C GLY A 43 -21.66 -3.95 46.29
N ALA A 44 -21.85 -2.67 45.96
CA ALA A 44 -20.83 -1.61 46.15
C ALA A 44 -20.34 -1.44 47.60
N GLN A 45 -21.16 -1.75 48.60
CA GLN A 45 -20.82 -1.65 50.03
C GLN A 45 -20.35 -2.98 50.65
N ASN A 46 -20.24 -4.03 49.83
CA ASN A 46 -20.12 -5.39 50.33
C ASN A 46 -18.72 -5.96 50.07
N THR A 47 -18.31 -6.91 50.92
CA THR A 47 -17.00 -7.54 50.85
C THR A 47 -17.13 -9.05 50.78
N VAL A 48 -16.36 -9.70 49.91
CA VAL A 48 -16.14 -11.16 49.93
C VAL A 48 -14.68 -11.43 50.26
N THR A 49 -14.43 -12.17 51.33
CA THR A 49 -13.08 -12.53 51.79
C THR A 49 -12.85 -14.03 51.73
N PHE A 50 -11.88 -14.47 50.94
CA PHE A 50 -11.36 -15.84 50.94
C PHE A 50 -10.18 -15.94 51.91
N LYS A 51 -10.27 -16.86 52.88
CA LYS A 51 -9.20 -17.20 53.82
C LYS A 51 -8.68 -18.58 53.45
N GLN A 52 -7.53 -18.63 52.80
CA GLN A 52 -6.99 -19.85 52.18
C GLN A 52 -5.73 -20.33 52.91
N PRO A 53 -5.38 -21.62 52.83
CA PRO A 53 -4.22 -22.16 53.56
C PRO A 53 -2.88 -21.53 53.15
N SER A 54 -2.73 -21.12 51.88
CA SER A 54 -1.49 -20.55 51.34
C SER A 54 -1.75 -19.69 50.09
N ALA A 55 -0.72 -18.99 49.61
CA ALA A 55 -0.78 -18.18 48.39
C ALA A 55 -0.99 -19.00 47.10
N THR A 56 -0.66 -20.30 47.12
CA THR A 56 -0.85 -21.21 45.99
C THR A 56 -2.19 -21.96 46.04
N SER A 57 -2.94 -21.84 47.13
CA SER A 57 -4.25 -22.48 47.28
C SER A 57 -5.27 -21.87 46.31
N THR A 58 -6.14 -22.69 45.74
CA THR A 58 -7.11 -22.27 44.71
C THR A 58 -8.54 -22.39 45.23
N ALA A 59 -9.32 -21.32 45.06
CA ALA A 59 -10.78 -21.31 45.26
C ALA A 59 -11.46 -21.14 43.89
N LEU A 60 -12.01 -22.23 43.34
CA LEU A 60 -12.76 -22.23 42.10
C LEU A 60 -14.25 -21.94 42.38
N ASN A 61 -14.77 -20.87 41.81
CA ASN A 61 -16.15 -20.42 41.94
C ASN A 61 -16.83 -20.52 40.58
N ARG A 62 -17.81 -21.42 40.44
CA ARG A 62 -18.56 -21.62 39.19
C ARG A 62 -19.99 -21.14 39.37
N VAL A 63 -20.44 -20.23 38.50
CA VAL A 63 -21.84 -19.79 38.48
C VAL A 63 -22.64 -20.71 37.57
N THR A 64 -23.64 -21.39 38.14
CA THR A 64 -24.51 -22.35 37.43
C THR A 64 -25.89 -21.75 37.08
N GLY A 65 -26.24 -20.60 37.66
CA GLY A 65 -27.43 -19.85 37.29
C GLY A 65 -27.25 -19.03 36.02
N THR A 66 -28.21 -18.15 35.73
CA THR A 66 -28.30 -17.37 34.48
C THR A 66 -27.90 -15.90 34.62
N GLN A 67 -27.47 -15.48 35.81
CA GLN A 67 -27.15 -14.09 36.10
C GLN A 67 -25.68 -13.78 35.82
N THR A 68 -25.44 -12.57 35.32
CA THR A 68 -24.08 -12.02 35.19
C THR A 68 -23.47 -11.76 36.57
N SER A 69 -22.16 -11.90 36.68
CA SER A 69 -21.45 -11.55 37.92
C SER A 69 -21.17 -10.05 37.95
N ALA A 70 -21.91 -9.30 38.77
CA ALA A 70 -21.70 -7.86 38.95
C ALA A 70 -20.88 -7.61 40.23
N ILE A 71 -19.60 -7.28 40.07
CA ILE A 71 -18.65 -7.00 41.14
C ILE A 71 -18.47 -5.48 41.24
N HIS A 72 -19.12 -4.86 42.23
CA HIS A 72 -19.03 -3.43 42.52
C HIS A 72 -18.32 -3.13 43.84
N GLY A 73 -18.28 -4.09 44.76
CA GLY A 73 -17.65 -3.97 46.07
C GLY A 73 -16.24 -4.55 46.13
N LYS A 74 -15.89 -5.12 47.29
CA LYS A 74 -14.53 -5.59 47.58
C LYS A 74 -14.43 -7.12 47.51
N MET A 75 -13.35 -7.61 46.92
CA MET A 75 -12.97 -9.03 46.97
C MET A 75 -11.54 -9.14 47.49
N THR A 76 -11.31 -9.94 48.52
CA THR A 76 -9.98 -10.13 49.11
C THR A 76 -9.63 -11.60 49.25
N ALA A 77 -8.43 -12.02 48.85
CA ALA A 77 -7.94 -13.38 49.04
C ALA A 77 -6.42 -13.39 49.29
N ASN A 78 -5.93 -14.31 50.10
CA ASN A 78 -4.48 -14.51 50.23
C ASN A 78 -3.90 -15.50 49.20
N GLY A 79 -4.74 -16.27 48.50
CA GLY A 79 -4.35 -17.20 47.44
C GLY A 79 -5.08 -16.94 46.12
N ARG A 80 -5.26 -17.99 45.31
CA ARG A 80 -5.83 -17.90 43.97
C ARG A 80 -7.34 -17.99 44.02
N VAL A 81 -8.01 -17.11 43.28
CA VAL A 81 -9.46 -17.13 43.05
C VAL A 81 -9.71 -17.36 41.57
N VAL A 82 -10.48 -18.39 41.25
CA VAL A 82 -10.98 -18.63 39.88
C VAL A 82 -12.49 -18.35 39.88
N LEU A 83 -12.97 -17.49 38.99
CA LEU A 83 -14.38 -17.16 38.82
C LEU A 83 -14.82 -17.51 37.39
N ILE A 84 -15.73 -18.46 37.26
CA ILE A 84 -16.28 -18.90 35.98
C ILE A 84 -17.76 -18.53 35.94
N ASN A 85 -18.15 -17.68 34.98
CA ASN A 85 -19.55 -17.36 34.73
C ASN A 85 -19.82 -17.23 33.23
N PRO A 86 -20.46 -18.23 32.61
CA PRO A 86 -20.82 -18.20 31.19
C PRO A 86 -21.77 -17.07 30.78
N ASN A 87 -22.43 -16.42 31.73
CA ASN A 87 -23.33 -15.29 31.46
C ASN A 87 -22.58 -13.94 31.40
N GLY A 88 -21.31 -13.88 31.79
CA GLY A 88 -20.50 -12.66 31.80
C GLY A 88 -20.10 -12.18 33.19
N VAL A 89 -19.02 -11.39 33.25
CA VAL A 89 -18.46 -10.83 34.48
C VAL A 89 -18.17 -9.34 34.30
N MET A 90 -18.62 -8.51 35.23
CA MET A 90 -18.39 -7.07 35.23
C MET A 90 -17.78 -6.63 36.55
N PHE A 91 -16.60 -6.03 36.51
CA PHE A 91 -16.00 -5.28 37.62
C PHE A 91 -16.31 -3.79 37.42
N GLY A 92 -17.23 -3.24 38.21
CA GLY A 92 -17.63 -1.84 38.10
C GLY A 92 -16.57 -0.86 38.61
N ALA A 93 -16.74 0.43 38.33
CA ALA A 93 -15.74 1.47 38.64
C ALA A 93 -15.32 1.58 40.12
N GLY A 94 -16.18 1.17 41.06
CA GLY A 94 -15.89 1.14 42.49
C GLY A 94 -15.27 -0.16 43.01
N ALA A 95 -15.13 -1.18 42.16
CA ALA A 95 -14.68 -2.50 42.57
C ALA A 95 -13.20 -2.49 42.98
N GLN A 96 -12.88 -3.21 44.06
CA GLN A 96 -11.52 -3.41 44.55
C GLN A 96 -11.27 -4.90 44.78
N VAL A 97 -10.47 -5.51 43.92
CA VAL A 97 -10.12 -6.93 44.00
C VAL A 97 -8.64 -7.06 44.37
N ASN A 98 -8.35 -7.62 45.55
CA ASN A 98 -6.99 -7.81 46.07
C ASN A 98 -6.77 -9.29 46.39
N VAL A 99 -6.05 -10.02 45.54
CA VAL A 99 -5.94 -11.48 45.63
C VAL A 99 -4.49 -11.97 45.46
N GLY A 100 -4.20 -13.24 45.73
CA GLY A 100 -2.91 -13.84 45.34
C GLY A 100 -2.80 -13.97 43.82
N SER A 101 -3.82 -14.54 43.18
CA SER A 101 -4.04 -14.52 41.73
C SER A 101 -5.54 -14.49 41.43
N LEU A 102 -5.94 -13.92 40.29
CA LEU A 102 -7.29 -13.94 39.77
C LEU A 102 -7.33 -14.60 38.40
N VAL A 103 -8.19 -15.60 38.22
CA VAL A 103 -8.55 -16.11 36.88
C VAL A 103 -10.05 -15.95 36.70
N THR A 104 -10.48 -15.18 35.70
CA THR A 104 -11.89 -14.96 35.40
C THR A 104 -12.20 -15.47 34.00
N SER A 105 -13.23 -16.29 33.84
CA SER A 105 -13.59 -16.88 32.55
C SER A 105 -15.09 -16.86 32.29
N THR A 106 -15.51 -16.57 31.05
CA THR A 106 -16.87 -16.89 30.56
C THR A 106 -16.92 -18.26 29.87
N LEU A 107 -15.78 -18.83 29.53
CA LEU A 107 -15.66 -20.20 29.04
C LEU A 107 -15.65 -21.20 30.20
N GLY A 108 -16.10 -22.43 29.95
CA GLY A 108 -16.07 -23.51 30.93
C GLY A 108 -14.66 -24.06 31.12
N LEU A 109 -14.35 -24.57 32.32
CA LEU A 109 -13.07 -25.20 32.61
C LEU A 109 -13.12 -26.70 32.25
N SER A 110 -12.36 -27.11 31.24
CA SER A 110 -12.29 -28.51 30.80
C SER A 110 -11.08 -29.27 31.31
N LYS A 111 -10.02 -28.57 31.73
CA LYS A 111 -8.85 -29.14 32.39
C LYS A 111 -8.27 -28.16 33.41
N SER A 112 -7.94 -28.66 34.60
CA SER A 112 -7.23 -27.93 35.66
C SER A 112 -5.87 -28.60 35.98
N GLY A 113 -5.00 -27.88 36.68
CA GLY A 113 -3.67 -28.37 37.09
C GLY A 113 -2.56 -27.35 36.81
N SER A 114 -1.44 -27.80 36.24
CA SER A 114 -0.34 -26.92 35.81
C SER A 114 -0.73 -26.00 34.66
N THR A 115 -1.58 -26.50 33.75
CA THR A 115 -2.13 -25.75 32.62
C THR A 115 -3.64 -25.85 32.67
N TYR A 116 -4.32 -24.70 32.68
CA TYR A 116 -5.76 -24.60 32.60
C TYR A 116 -6.19 -24.61 31.14
N ARG A 117 -7.29 -25.29 30.83
CA ARG A 117 -7.94 -25.23 29.52
C ARG A 117 -9.38 -24.78 29.70
N PHE A 118 -9.68 -23.64 29.10
CA PHE A 118 -11.00 -23.03 29.09
C PHE A 118 -11.60 -23.18 27.69
N GLU A 119 -12.82 -23.71 27.60
CA GLU A 119 -13.50 -23.95 26.32
C GLU A 119 -15.01 -23.76 26.43
N GLY A 120 -15.64 -23.33 25.33
CA GLY A 120 -17.10 -23.25 25.22
C GLY A 120 -17.58 -22.21 24.23
N ASP A 121 -18.90 -22.08 24.16
CA ASP A 121 -19.61 -21.30 23.14
C ASP A 121 -20.12 -19.95 23.67
N SER A 122 -19.69 -19.55 24.87
CA SER A 122 -20.16 -18.30 25.47
C SER A 122 -19.68 -17.09 24.67
N ALA A 123 -20.64 -16.28 24.19
CA ALA A 123 -20.39 -14.97 23.61
C ALA A 123 -20.36 -13.84 24.66
N ALA A 124 -20.48 -14.17 25.95
CA ALA A 124 -20.53 -13.18 27.02
C ALA A 124 -19.17 -12.52 27.25
N ALA A 125 -19.21 -11.28 27.74
CA ALA A 125 -18.03 -10.45 27.93
C ALA A 125 -17.51 -10.45 29.36
N ILE A 126 -16.22 -10.14 29.50
CA ILE A 126 -15.61 -9.66 30.75
C ILE A 126 -15.32 -8.18 30.60
N ALA A 127 -15.87 -7.36 31.50
CA ALA A 127 -15.62 -5.92 31.52
C ALA A 127 -15.00 -5.50 32.86
N ASN A 128 -13.84 -4.84 32.83
CA ASN A 128 -13.21 -4.22 34.00
C ASN A 128 -13.19 -2.70 33.89
N ALA A 129 -13.88 -2.03 34.80
CA ALA A 129 -13.77 -0.60 35.08
C ALA A 129 -13.19 -0.31 36.47
N GLY A 130 -12.98 -1.34 37.29
CA GLY A 130 -12.49 -1.24 38.67
C GLY A 130 -10.98 -1.42 38.81
N GLN A 131 -10.53 -1.71 40.03
CA GLN A 131 -9.13 -1.98 40.36
C GLN A 131 -8.95 -3.45 40.74
N ILE A 132 -8.08 -4.15 40.01
CA ILE A 132 -7.70 -5.54 40.28
C ILE A 132 -6.20 -5.57 40.53
N THR A 133 -5.80 -6.05 41.71
CA THR A 133 -4.41 -6.10 42.16
C THR A 133 -4.08 -7.47 42.71
N THR A 134 -2.93 -8.02 42.32
CA THR A 134 -2.39 -9.24 42.92
C THR A 134 -1.27 -8.95 43.90
N GLN A 135 -0.93 -9.95 44.71
CA GLN A 135 0.36 -10.00 45.40
C GLN A 135 1.51 -10.16 44.38
N ASP A 136 2.74 -9.93 44.84
CA ASP A 136 3.95 -10.06 44.03
C ASP A 136 4.06 -11.47 43.42
N GLY A 137 4.37 -11.56 42.12
CA GLY A 137 4.42 -12.82 41.38
C GLY A 137 3.05 -13.42 41.06
N GLY A 138 1.96 -12.73 41.40
CA GLY A 138 0.59 -13.16 41.12
C GLY A 138 0.19 -13.09 39.64
N THR A 139 -0.95 -13.67 39.30
CA THR A 139 -1.48 -13.66 37.93
C THR A 139 -2.87 -13.07 37.88
N ILE A 140 -3.15 -12.20 36.91
CA ILE A 140 -4.49 -11.79 36.51
C ILE A 140 -4.74 -12.37 35.12
N ALA A 141 -5.68 -13.31 34.98
CA ALA A 141 -6.10 -13.86 33.70
C ALA A 141 -7.58 -13.58 33.45
N LEU A 142 -7.92 -12.92 32.33
CA LEU A 142 -9.30 -12.73 31.88
C LEU A 142 -9.49 -13.48 30.55
N ILE A 143 -10.48 -14.37 30.49
CA ILE A 143 -10.68 -15.29 29.35
C ILE A 143 -12.16 -15.25 28.91
N ALA A 144 -12.43 -14.79 27.69
CA ALA A 144 -13.80 -14.65 27.18
C ALA A 144 -13.82 -14.59 25.65
N ALA A 145 -15.00 -14.45 25.04
CA ALA A 145 -15.07 -14.01 23.64
C ALA A 145 -14.74 -12.51 23.51
N LYS A 146 -15.20 -11.68 24.46
CA LYS A 146 -15.00 -10.23 24.47
C LYS A 146 -14.46 -9.76 25.82
N ILE A 147 -13.39 -8.99 25.82
CA ILE A 147 -12.76 -8.43 27.02
C ILE A 147 -12.65 -6.91 26.84
N THR A 148 -13.08 -6.16 27.85
CA THR A 148 -12.90 -4.70 27.88
C THR A 148 -12.27 -4.28 29.20
N ASN A 149 -11.17 -3.54 29.13
CA ASN A 149 -10.56 -2.93 30.29
C ASN A 149 -10.48 -1.41 30.13
N THR A 150 -11.18 -0.71 31.02
CA THR A 150 -11.12 0.74 31.23
C THR A 150 -10.61 1.09 32.64
N GLY A 151 -10.52 0.09 33.53
CA GLY A 151 -9.96 0.21 34.87
C GLY A 151 -8.46 -0.11 34.94
N SER A 152 -8.01 -0.59 36.11
CA SER A 152 -6.61 -0.93 36.38
C SER A 152 -6.44 -2.42 36.68
N LEU A 153 -5.45 -3.04 36.04
CA LEU A 153 -4.96 -4.39 36.32
C LEU A 153 -3.50 -4.28 36.79
N THR A 154 -3.16 -4.80 37.97
CA THR A 154 -1.82 -4.66 38.55
C THR A 154 -1.31 -5.97 39.12
N ALA A 155 -0.22 -6.49 38.58
CA ALA A 155 0.43 -7.73 39.00
C ALA A 155 1.96 -7.56 39.10
N PRO A 156 2.48 -6.98 40.20
CA PRO A 156 3.92 -6.71 40.36
C PRO A 156 4.74 -8.01 40.29
N GLY A 157 5.82 -8.03 39.49
CA GLY A 157 6.64 -9.23 39.25
C GLY A 157 5.87 -10.44 38.71
N GLY A 158 4.64 -10.22 38.22
CA GLY A 158 3.67 -11.25 37.89
C GLY A 158 3.17 -11.14 36.45
N THR A 159 2.01 -11.73 36.17
CA THR A 159 1.47 -11.81 34.81
C THR A 159 0.08 -11.19 34.72
N VAL A 160 -0.17 -10.38 33.70
CA VAL A 160 -1.53 -10.02 33.26
C VAL A 160 -1.77 -10.60 31.88
N ALA A 161 -2.70 -11.55 31.77
CA ALA A 161 -3.02 -12.28 30.55
C ALA A 161 -4.49 -12.08 30.15
N LEU A 162 -4.76 -11.55 28.96
CA LEU A 162 -6.10 -11.38 28.39
C LEU A 162 -6.24 -12.28 27.17
N GLY A 163 -7.20 -13.22 27.19
CA GLY A 163 -7.40 -14.23 26.14
C GLY A 163 -8.78 -14.17 25.53
N ALA A 164 -8.87 -13.76 24.26
CA ALA A 164 -10.13 -13.70 23.51
C ALA A 164 -10.25 -14.84 22.49
N GLY A 165 -11.13 -15.81 22.74
CA GLY A 165 -11.35 -16.96 21.86
C GLY A 165 -12.36 -17.98 22.40
N ARG A 166 -12.54 -19.10 21.71
CA ARG A 166 -13.42 -20.22 22.10
C ARG A 166 -12.71 -21.32 22.87
N ARG A 167 -11.41 -21.47 22.67
CA ARG A 167 -10.54 -22.36 23.45
C ARG A 167 -9.24 -21.65 23.78
N VAL A 168 -8.95 -21.56 25.07
CA VAL A 168 -7.77 -20.85 25.59
C VAL A 168 -7.04 -21.73 26.58
N ARG A 169 -5.73 -21.86 26.40
CA ARG A 169 -4.80 -22.48 27.35
C ARG A 169 -4.13 -21.38 28.17
N LEU A 170 -4.08 -21.58 29.48
CA LEU A 170 -3.41 -20.69 30.43
C LEU A 170 -2.42 -21.50 31.27
N ASP A 171 -1.16 -21.10 31.26
CA ASP A 171 -0.12 -21.66 32.11
C ASP A 171 0.29 -20.62 33.16
N LEU A 172 0.17 -20.97 34.45
CA LEU A 172 0.43 -20.05 35.57
C LEU A 172 1.90 -20.01 35.99
N GLY A 173 2.81 -20.64 35.26
CA GLY A 173 4.25 -20.63 35.55
C GLY A 173 5.16 -21.19 34.45
N GLY A 174 4.60 -21.59 33.31
CA GLY A 174 5.33 -22.05 32.14
C GLY A 174 5.83 -20.93 31.22
N PRO A 175 6.63 -21.28 30.20
CA PRO A 175 7.25 -20.30 29.29
C PRO A 175 6.25 -19.60 28.36
N VAL A 176 5.08 -20.19 28.13
CA VAL A 176 3.97 -19.61 27.35
C VAL A 176 2.79 -19.44 28.29
N ALA A 177 2.57 -18.21 28.76
CA ALA A 177 1.57 -17.92 29.77
C ALA A 177 0.13 -18.13 29.26
N LEU A 178 -0.13 -17.86 27.98
CA LEU A 178 -1.46 -17.91 27.38
C LEU A 178 -1.37 -18.28 25.90
N GLU A 179 -2.31 -19.10 25.41
CA GLU A 179 -2.44 -19.45 23.99
C GLU A 179 -3.92 -19.56 23.62
N VAL A 180 -4.34 -18.93 22.51
CA VAL A 180 -5.70 -19.01 21.99
C VAL A 180 -5.75 -20.04 20.86
N ASP A 181 -6.22 -21.24 21.19
CA ASP A 181 -6.21 -22.39 20.27
C ASP A 181 -7.33 -22.33 19.22
N GLU A 182 -8.52 -21.88 19.63
CA GLU A 182 -9.70 -21.85 18.77
C GLU A 182 -10.35 -20.48 18.79
N ALA A 183 -10.67 -20.01 17.60
CA ALA A 183 -11.19 -18.69 17.32
C ALA A 183 -12.63 -18.49 17.83
N ALA A 184 -13.01 -17.28 18.23
CA ALA A 184 -14.40 -16.91 18.52
C ALA A 184 -14.97 -15.94 17.49
N VAL A 185 -16.29 -16.00 17.27
CA VAL A 185 -16.99 -14.98 16.47
C VAL A 185 -16.96 -13.66 17.25
N ASP A 186 -16.50 -12.58 16.61
CA ASP A 186 -16.24 -11.27 17.23
C ASP A 186 -15.28 -11.31 18.42
N ALA A 187 -14.20 -12.11 18.35
CA ALA A 187 -13.15 -12.07 19.37
C ALA A 187 -12.60 -10.64 19.50
N LEU A 188 -12.63 -10.07 20.71
CA LEU A 188 -12.19 -8.70 20.91
C LEU A 188 -11.56 -8.49 22.29
N ILE A 189 -10.40 -7.85 22.31
CA ILE A 189 -9.79 -7.23 23.50
C ILE A 189 -9.75 -5.72 23.25
N SER A 190 -10.53 -4.96 24.02
CA SER A 190 -10.44 -3.50 24.08
C SER A 190 -9.72 -3.09 25.36
N GLN A 191 -8.50 -2.57 25.22
CA GLN A 191 -7.65 -2.14 26.32
C GLN A 191 -7.41 -0.63 26.27
N GLY A 192 -8.26 0.12 26.99
CA GLY A 192 -8.17 1.58 27.12
C GLY A 192 -7.76 2.07 28.52
N GLY A 193 -7.71 1.17 29.50
CA GLY A 193 -7.29 1.44 30.89
C GLY A 193 -5.80 1.23 31.13
N ALA A 194 -5.43 0.88 32.36
CA ALA A 194 -4.04 0.64 32.76
C ALA A 194 -3.79 -0.85 33.06
N ILE A 195 -2.70 -1.39 32.52
CA ILE A 195 -2.08 -2.65 32.95
C ILE A 195 -0.69 -2.36 33.47
N ARG A 196 -0.35 -2.89 34.66
CA ARG A 196 0.98 -2.78 35.25
C ARG A 196 1.48 -4.13 35.75
N ALA A 197 2.63 -4.57 35.25
CA ALA A 197 3.31 -5.82 35.62
C ALA A 197 4.84 -5.65 35.58
N ASP A 198 5.38 -4.65 36.28
CA ASP A 198 6.83 -4.41 36.33
C ASP A 198 7.58 -5.66 36.81
N GLY A 199 8.68 -6.01 36.13
CA GLY A 199 9.44 -7.25 36.33
C GLY A 199 8.70 -8.52 35.88
N GLY A 200 7.66 -8.36 35.07
CA GLY A 200 6.73 -9.44 34.70
C GLY A 200 6.23 -9.34 33.26
N LEU A 201 5.07 -9.96 33.02
CA LEU A 201 4.53 -10.19 31.68
C LEU A 201 3.14 -9.57 31.51
N ILE A 202 2.95 -8.86 30.39
CA ILE A 202 1.63 -8.48 29.87
C ILE A 202 1.43 -9.25 28.56
N TYR A 203 0.33 -10.00 28.46
CA TYR A 203 0.01 -10.80 27.27
C TYR A 203 -1.46 -10.59 26.87
N LEU A 204 -1.70 -10.04 25.69
CA LEU A 204 -3.02 -9.88 25.09
C LEU A 204 -3.06 -10.77 23.85
N GLY A 205 -3.84 -11.85 23.88
CA GLY A 205 -3.99 -12.77 22.77
C GLY A 205 -5.44 -12.89 22.33
N ALA A 206 -5.72 -12.70 21.04
CA ALA A 206 -7.06 -12.83 20.48
C ALA A 206 -7.02 -13.62 19.17
N LYS A 207 -8.11 -14.34 18.88
CA LYS A 207 -8.28 -15.07 17.61
C LYS A 207 -9.72 -15.01 17.12
N ALA A 208 -10.00 -14.33 16.00
CA ALA A 208 -11.35 -14.22 15.45
C ALA A 208 -11.70 -15.34 14.46
N ALA A 209 -12.95 -15.78 14.49
CA ALA A 209 -13.47 -16.82 13.61
C ALA A 209 -14.08 -16.17 12.36
N GLY A 210 -13.58 -16.55 11.18
CA GLY A 210 -14.08 -16.11 9.89
C GLY A 210 -12.96 -15.73 8.93
N ASP A 211 -13.34 -15.52 7.67
CA ASP A 211 -12.41 -15.15 6.58
C ASP A 211 -12.35 -13.63 6.35
N LEU A 212 -13.14 -12.85 7.10
CA LEU A 212 -13.11 -11.38 7.02
C LEU A 212 -12.18 -10.84 8.09
N ALA A 213 -11.28 -9.93 7.71
CA ALA A 213 -10.41 -9.24 8.67
C ALA A 213 -11.25 -8.51 9.73
N GLN A 214 -10.97 -8.80 11.00
CA GLN A 214 -11.62 -8.15 12.14
C GLN A 214 -10.57 -7.63 13.11
N THR A 215 -10.80 -6.42 13.64
CA THR A 215 -9.97 -5.90 14.73
C THR A 215 -10.18 -6.73 15.99
N VAL A 216 -9.19 -7.54 16.36
CA VAL A 216 -9.27 -8.43 17.52
C VAL A 216 -8.64 -7.84 18.77
N ILE A 217 -7.71 -6.90 18.62
CA ILE A 217 -7.13 -6.13 19.73
C ILE A 217 -7.17 -4.64 19.36
N ASN A 218 -7.79 -3.85 20.24
CA ASN A 218 -7.74 -2.40 20.20
C ASN A 218 -7.08 -1.90 21.49
N HIS A 219 -5.85 -1.41 21.37
CA HIS A 219 -5.08 -0.85 22.48
C HIS A 219 -5.04 0.68 22.37
N SER A 220 -5.49 1.38 23.40
CA SER A 220 -5.40 2.84 23.53
C SER A 220 -4.95 3.31 24.91
N GLY A 221 -4.87 2.39 25.87
CA GLY A 221 -4.47 2.65 27.25
C GLY A 221 -2.96 2.62 27.48
N THR A 222 -2.59 2.24 28.70
CA THR A 222 -1.18 2.04 29.11
C THR A 222 -0.96 0.59 29.49
N SER A 223 0.03 -0.05 28.88
CA SER A 223 0.56 -1.34 29.29
C SER A 223 2.01 -1.14 29.72
N GLN A 224 2.29 -1.31 31.02
CA GLN A 224 3.60 -1.09 31.60
C GLN A 224 4.12 -2.39 32.25
N ALA A 225 5.24 -2.89 31.75
CA ALA A 225 6.00 -3.98 32.33
C ALA A 225 7.47 -3.56 32.34
N GLN A 226 7.85 -2.62 33.21
CA GLN A 226 9.25 -2.14 33.27
C GLN A 226 10.17 -3.23 33.81
N THR A 227 11.35 -3.39 33.20
CA THR A 227 12.40 -4.25 33.74
C THR A 227 12.90 -3.71 35.08
N LEU A 228 13.10 -4.59 36.04
CA LEU A 228 13.58 -4.21 37.38
C LEU A 228 15.10 -4.12 37.42
N ALA A 229 15.62 -3.31 38.34
CA ALA A 229 17.06 -3.17 38.56
C ALA A 229 17.77 -4.48 38.98
N THR A 230 16.99 -5.42 39.50
CA THR A 230 17.40 -6.79 39.87
C THR A 230 17.54 -7.73 38.67
N GLY A 231 17.10 -7.32 37.48
CA GLY A 231 17.31 -8.01 36.21
C GLY A 231 16.10 -8.78 35.68
N GLU A 232 14.96 -8.77 36.38
CA GLU A 232 13.72 -9.39 35.92
C GLU A 232 13.14 -8.64 34.72
N ASP A 233 13.14 -9.34 33.58
CA ASP A 233 12.81 -8.80 32.27
C ASP A 233 11.32 -8.46 32.15
N GLY A 234 11.04 -7.22 31.76
CA GLY A 234 9.71 -6.73 31.49
C GLY A 234 9.26 -7.05 30.07
N ARG A 235 8.10 -7.68 29.89
CA ARG A 235 7.63 -8.12 28.56
C ARG A 235 6.18 -7.80 28.27
N ILE A 236 5.92 -7.38 27.04
CA ILE A 236 4.58 -7.04 26.54
C ILE A 236 4.34 -7.72 25.19
N PHE A 237 3.24 -8.46 25.07
CA PHE A 237 2.84 -9.14 23.82
C PHE A 237 1.40 -8.76 23.46
N LEU A 238 1.19 -8.34 22.21
CA LEU A 238 -0.12 -8.16 21.59
C LEU A 238 -0.18 -9.09 20.38
N MET A 239 -0.97 -10.16 20.49
CA MET A 239 -0.94 -11.30 19.58
C MET A 239 -2.30 -11.54 18.93
N GLY A 240 -2.33 -11.52 17.59
CA GLY A 240 -3.44 -11.92 16.74
C GLY A 240 -3.02 -13.07 15.83
N ASP A 241 -3.97 -13.70 15.16
CA ASP A 241 -3.69 -14.72 14.15
C ASP A 241 -3.06 -14.12 12.87
N MET A 242 -2.06 -14.82 12.33
CA MET A 242 -1.33 -14.38 11.13
C MET A 242 -2.09 -14.61 9.81
N ARG A 243 -3.34 -15.11 9.84
CA ARG A 243 -4.15 -15.24 8.63
C ARG A 243 -5.02 -14.02 8.35
N ASN A 244 -5.83 -13.61 9.34
CA ASN A 244 -6.93 -12.66 9.11
C ASN A 244 -7.04 -11.58 10.20
N ASP A 245 -6.34 -11.72 11.33
CA ASP A 245 -6.60 -10.83 12.46
C ASP A 245 -5.93 -9.48 12.29
N GLN A 246 -6.61 -8.44 12.78
CA GLN A 246 -6.15 -7.07 12.76
C GLN A 246 -5.91 -6.58 14.19
N ILE A 247 -4.78 -5.93 14.43
CA ILE A 247 -4.47 -5.24 15.68
C ILE A 247 -4.36 -3.73 15.44
N ASP A 248 -5.06 -2.95 16.27
CA ASP A 248 -5.00 -1.49 16.28
C ASP A 248 -4.33 -1.01 17.58
N VAL A 249 -3.14 -0.39 17.46
CA VAL A 249 -2.31 0.02 18.59
C VAL A 249 -2.10 1.52 18.62
N SER A 250 -2.50 2.12 19.73
CA SER A 250 -2.24 3.49 20.15
C SER A 250 -1.85 3.50 21.64
N GLY A 251 -1.73 4.69 22.27
CA GLY A 251 -1.44 4.78 23.70
C GLY A 251 0.02 4.46 24.04
N THR A 252 0.27 3.75 25.15
CA THR A 252 1.64 3.49 25.65
C THR A 252 1.91 2.00 25.91
N LEU A 253 3.03 1.51 25.36
CA LEU A 253 3.65 0.22 25.68
C LEU A 253 5.03 0.49 26.29
N ASP A 254 5.20 0.23 27.59
CA ASP A 254 6.42 0.56 28.33
C ASP A 254 7.04 -0.69 28.96
N ALA A 255 8.12 -1.18 28.34
CA ALA A 255 9.01 -2.20 28.87
C ALA A 255 10.42 -1.64 29.13
N SER A 256 10.52 -0.37 29.51
CA SER A 256 11.79 0.30 29.80
C SER A 256 12.43 -0.18 31.10
N ALA A 257 13.71 0.15 31.29
CA ALA A 257 14.47 -0.11 32.50
C ALA A 257 14.99 1.21 33.11
N PRO A 258 14.11 2.06 33.68
CA PRO A 258 14.49 3.40 34.13
C PRO A 258 15.37 3.40 35.38
N ASN A 259 15.31 2.35 36.20
CA ASN A 259 15.98 2.26 37.50
C ASN A 259 17.21 1.33 37.50
N GLY A 260 17.61 0.80 36.33
CA GLY A 260 18.69 -0.19 36.18
C GLY A 260 18.21 -1.47 35.49
N GLY A 261 19.15 -2.29 35.03
CA GLY A 261 18.87 -3.46 34.17
C GLY A 261 18.92 -3.13 32.67
N ASP A 262 18.79 -4.17 31.85
CA ASP A 262 18.61 -4.05 30.40
C ASP A 262 17.13 -3.77 30.08
N GLY A 263 16.88 -3.14 28.94
CA GLY A 263 15.54 -2.84 28.46
C GLY A 263 14.80 -4.11 28.07
N GLY A 264 13.48 -4.10 28.29
CA GLY A 264 12.62 -5.25 28.05
C GLY A 264 12.20 -5.46 26.60
N PHE A 265 11.16 -6.26 26.42
CA PHE A 265 10.69 -6.71 25.11
C PHE A 265 9.23 -6.34 24.87
N VAL A 266 8.94 -5.81 23.68
CA VAL A 266 7.57 -5.54 23.21
C VAL A 266 7.36 -6.26 21.88
N GLU A 267 6.22 -6.92 21.71
CA GLU A 267 5.84 -7.57 20.46
C GLU A 267 4.40 -7.20 20.06
N THR A 268 4.24 -6.86 18.79
CA THR A 268 2.95 -6.59 18.12
C THR A 268 2.88 -7.43 16.85
N SER A 269 2.11 -8.52 16.90
CA SER A 269 2.09 -9.55 15.85
C SER A 269 0.67 -9.94 15.47
N ALA A 270 0.32 -9.79 14.19
CA ALA A 270 -0.95 -10.19 13.59
C ALA A 270 -0.87 -10.05 12.07
N ALA A 271 -1.75 -10.68 11.30
CA ALA A 271 -1.78 -10.55 9.85
C ALA A 271 -1.79 -9.09 9.41
N GLN A 272 -2.63 -8.27 10.06
CA GLN A 272 -2.73 -6.84 9.81
C GLN A 272 -2.43 -6.00 11.04
N LEU A 273 -1.55 -5.01 10.91
CA LEU A 273 -1.15 -4.15 12.02
C LEU A 273 -1.30 -2.67 11.70
N MET A 274 -1.98 -1.95 12.59
CA MET A 274 -2.10 -0.49 12.53
C MET A 274 -1.45 0.15 13.74
N LEU A 275 -0.44 0.96 13.46
CA LEU A 275 0.33 1.71 14.44
C LEU A 275 -0.07 3.18 14.34
N ARG A 276 -0.96 3.61 15.23
CA ARG A 276 -1.58 4.95 15.21
C ARG A 276 -0.60 6.05 15.62
N ASP A 277 -0.91 7.26 15.20
CA ASP A 277 -0.22 8.46 15.67
C ASP A 277 -0.32 8.58 17.20
N GLY A 278 0.78 9.01 17.81
CA GLY A 278 0.86 9.15 19.26
C GLY A 278 1.07 7.84 20.02
N LEU A 279 1.20 6.70 19.33
CA LEU A 279 1.71 5.47 19.92
C LEU A 279 3.11 5.71 20.53
N ARG A 280 3.30 5.29 21.78
CA ARG A 280 4.55 5.41 22.52
C ARG A 280 5.02 4.04 22.95
N VAL A 281 6.03 3.53 22.26
CA VAL A 281 6.73 2.30 22.66
C VAL A 281 8.07 2.68 23.28
N THR A 282 8.42 2.09 24.42
CA THR A 282 9.76 2.27 24.99
C THR A 282 10.28 1.00 25.66
N THR A 283 11.49 0.61 25.27
CA THR A 283 12.31 -0.45 25.87
C THR A 283 13.65 0.14 26.33
N LYS A 284 13.70 1.45 26.57
CA LYS A 284 14.95 2.16 26.86
C LYS A 284 15.50 1.74 28.22
N ALA A 285 16.78 1.39 28.27
CA ALA A 285 17.49 1.23 29.53
C ALA A 285 18.25 2.52 29.86
N HIS A 286 18.26 2.91 31.14
CA HIS A 286 19.08 4.05 31.57
C HIS A 286 20.56 3.69 31.70
N LEU A 287 20.87 2.48 32.20
CA LEU A 287 22.23 2.02 32.50
C LEU A 287 22.64 0.75 31.72
N GLY A 288 21.67 -0.01 31.21
CA GLY A 288 21.89 -1.23 30.44
C GLY A 288 21.73 -1.04 28.93
N LYS A 289 21.56 -2.15 28.21
CA LYS A 289 21.26 -2.16 26.78
C LYS A 289 19.79 -1.82 26.56
N THR A 290 19.49 -0.98 25.56
CA THR A 290 18.10 -0.79 25.10
C THR A 290 17.54 -2.11 24.59
N GLY A 291 16.29 -2.40 24.94
CA GLY A 291 15.59 -3.61 24.53
C GLY A 291 15.01 -3.51 23.11
N THR A 292 14.04 -4.36 22.79
CA THR A 292 13.55 -4.54 21.42
C THR A 292 12.04 -4.43 21.34
N TRP A 293 11.56 -3.75 20.30
CA TRP A 293 10.19 -3.83 19.81
C TRP A 293 10.16 -4.65 18.52
N LEU A 294 9.48 -5.80 18.55
CA LEU A 294 9.19 -6.65 17.40
C LEU A 294 7.84 -6.27 16.79
N ILE A 295 7.85 -6.04 15.48
CA ILE A 295 6.69 -5.79 14.63
C ILE A 295 6.63 -6.93 13.61
N ASP A 296 5.56 -7.72 13.61
CA ASP A 296 5.45 -8.96 12.82
C ASP A 296 4.07 -9.10 12.13
N PRO A 297 3.87 -8.47 10.96
CA PRO A 297 2.75 -8.75 10.07
C PRO A 297 3.14 -9.60 8.85
N THR A 298 2.22 -9.82 7.90
CA THR A 298 2.48 -10.61 6.69
C THR A 298 3.27 -9.85 5.60
N ASP A 299 2.96 -8.59 5.35
CA ASP A 299 3.70 -7.68 4.45
C ASP A 299 3.89 -6.32 5.14
N ILE A 300 4.87 -5.50 4.73
CA ILE A 300 5.00 -4.11 5.21
C ILE A 300 5.40 -3.14 4.09
N GLU A 301 4.69 -2.02 4.04
CA GLU A 301 5.10 -0.82 3.33
C GLU A 301 5.31 0.35 4.31
N ILE A 302 6.52 0.90 4.34
CA ILE A 302 6.83 2.12 5.11
C ILE A 302 6.60 3.34 4.23
N ILE A 303 5.62 4.16 4.57
CA ILE A 303 5.16 5.29 3.75
C ILE A 303 5.28 6.64 4.45
N ALA A 304 5.16 7.71 3.66
CA ALA A 304 4.98 9.06 4.16
C ALA A 304 3.51 9.25 4.56
N GLY A 305 3.22 10.09 5.54
CA GLY A 305 1.84 10.40 5.88
C GLY A 305 1.68 11.36 7.04
N ASP A 306 0.71 12.27 6.91
CA ASP A 306 0.34 13.28 7.91
C ASP A 306 -0.97 12.90 8.67
N ASP A 307 -1.72 11.88 8.24
CA ASP A 307 -3.04 11.49 8.81
C ASP A 307 -3.23 9.96 8.87
N ASP A 308 -3.73 9.43 10.00
CA ASP A 308 -4.05 8.00 10.17
C ASP A 308 -5.25 7.55 9.31
N ARG A 309 -6.09 8.49 8.87
CA ARG A 309 -7.31 8.19 8.09
C ARG A 309 -7.04 7.78 6.65
N THR A 310 -5.81 7.94 6.17
CA THR A 310 -5.40 7.59 4.80
C THR A 310 -4.66 6.27 4.71
N LEU A 311 -4.47 5.56 5.83
CA LEU A 311 -3.76 4.28 5.86
C LEU A 311 -4.65 3.14 5.34
N ASP A 312 -4.12 2.35 4.41
CA ASP A 312 -4.76 1.14 3.93
C ASP A 312 -4.38 -0.06 4.83
N TRP A 313 -5.38 -0.59 5.53
CA TRP A 313 -5.24 -1.77 6.39
C TRP A 313 -4.83 -3.02 5.61
N SER A 314 -5.26 -3.12 4.35
CA SER A 314 -4.97 -4.27 3.50
C SER A 314 -3.55 -4.27 2.93
N ALA A 315 -2.86 -3.13 3.02
CA ALA A 315 -1.49 -2.97 2.53
C ALA A 315 -0.43 -2.95 3.65
N ASN A 316 -0.84 -3.16 4.92
CA ASN A 316 0.06 -3.14 6.08
C ASN A 316 1.02 -1.93 6.09
N GLN A 317 0.45 -0.75 5.93
CA GLN A 317 1.20 0.49 5.85
C GLN A 317 1.59 1.01 7.24
N ILE A 318 2.87 1.32 7.42
CA ILE A 318 3.40 1.96 8.63
C ILE A 318 4.01 3.31 8.26
N LYS A 319 3.66 4.36 9.01
CA LYS A 319 4.26 5.68 8.80
C LYS A 319 5.73 5.70 9.22
N ALA A 320 6.58 6.27 8.37
CA ALA A 320 7.99 6.52 8.69
C ALA A 320 8.17 7.33 9.99
N GLY A 321 7.28 8.30 10.25
CA GLY A 321 7.30 9.11 11.48
C GLY A 321 7.15 8.28 12.77
N THR A 322 6.33 7.23 12.75
CA THR A 322 6.14 6.31 13.88
C THR A 322 7.43 5.52 14.17
N ILE A 323 8.06 4.99 13.12
CA ILE A 323 9.33 4.26 13.22
C ILE A 323 10.46 5.18 13.71
N ASN A 324 10.60 6.38 13.13
CA ASN A 324 11.61 7.37 13.51
C ASN A 324 11.49 7.77 15.00
N ALA A 325 10.27 8.06 15.46
CA ALA A 325 10.03 8.42 16.86
C ALA A 325 10.33 7.25 17.82
N ALA A 326 10.02 6.02 17.41
CA ALA A 326 10.26 4.82 18.21
C ALA A 326 11.75 4.44 18.28
N LEU A 327 12.52 4.61 17.20
CA LEU A 327 13.96 4.31 17.21
C LEU A 327 14.73 5.15 18.23
N ALA A 328 14.25 6.33 18.65
CA ALA A 328 14.87 7.10 19.72
C ALA A 328 14.90 6.38 21.10
N LYS A 329 14.12 5.31 21.27
CA LYS A 329 13.92 4.61 22.55
C LYS A 329 13.91 3.09 22.47
N ASN A 330 14.06 2.51 21.28
CA ASN A 330 13.93 1.08 21.05
C ASN A 330 14.92 0.64 19.97
N ASN A 331 15.47 -0.57 20.10
CA ASN A 331 15.81 -1.33 18.89
C ASN A 331 14.51 -1.82 18.28
N ILE A 332 14.39 -1.79 16.96
CA ILE A 332 13.18 -2.24 16.26
C ILE A 332 13.55 -3.41 15.35
N VAL A 333 12.76 -4.48 15.43
CA VAL A 333 12.79 -5.57 14.47
C VAL A 333 11.45 -5.56 13.75
N ILE A 334 11.51 -5.39 12.44
CA ILE A 334 10.37 -5.55 11.54
C ILE A 334 10.57 -6.86 10.82
N THR A 335 9.67 -7.82 11.02
CA THR A 335 9.72 -9.11 10.35
C THR A 335 8.44 -9.31 9.54
N THR A 336 8.54 -10.02 8.43
CA THR A 336 7.37 -10.43 7.64
C THR A 336 7.32 -11.94 7.51
N ALA A 337 6.11 -12.48 7.33
CA ALA A 337 5.85 -13.90 7.12
C ALA A 337 5.19 -14.13 5.76
N ALA A 338 5.31 -15.33 5.21
CA ALA A 338 4.48 -15.72 4.05
C ALA A 338 3.00 -15.63 4.45
N ALA A 339 2.19 -15.03 3.59
CA ALA A 339 0.76 -15.24 3.66
C ALA A 339 0.42 -16.73 3.51
N ASP A 340 -0.72 -17.13 4.08
CA ASP A 340 -1.32 -18.43 3.76
C ASP A 340 -1.51 -18.49 2.23
N PRO A 341 -1.04 -19.53 1.52
CA PRO A 341 -1.24 -19.65 0.07
C PRO A 341 -2.70 -19.54 -0.38
N ALA A 342 -3.64 -19.74 0.55
CA ALA A 342 -5.07 -19.57 0.34
C ALA A 342 -5.57 -18.11 0.35
N SER A 343 -4.86 -17.15 0.98
CA SER A 343 -5.25 -15.73 1.02
C SER A 343 -4.79 -14.94 -0.20
N GLY A 344 -3.71 -15.37 -0.85
CA GLY A 344 -3.18 -14.79 -2.09
C GLY A 344 -2.54 -13.40 -1.91
N ALA A 345 -1.55 -13.12 -2.76
CA ALA A 345 -0.88 -11.84 -3.03
C ALA A 345 0.24 -11.34 -2.10
N GLU A 346 0.39 -11.82 -0.87
CA GLU A 346 1.43 -11.26 0.01
C GLU A 346 2.70 -12.14 0.01
N THR A 347 3.78 -11.56 -0.52
CA THR A 347 5.06 -12.27 -0.73
C THR A 347 5.98 -12.20 0.50
N GLY A 348 5.63 -11.36 1.47
CA GLY A 348 6.42 -11.05 2.64
C GLY A 348 7.60 -10.13 2.31
N ASN A 349 7.36 -9.12 1.47
CA ASN A 349 8.31 -8.06 1.17
C ASN A 349 8.29 -6.97 2.25
N ILE A 350 9.42 -6.30 2.43
CA ILE A 350 9.49 -5.04 3.18
C ILE A 350 9.89 -3.93 2.21
N THR A 351 9.02 -2.94 2.03
CA THR A 351 9.27 -1.80 1.14
C THR A 351 9.39 -0.49 1.94
N VAL A 352 10.46 0.28 1.72
CA VAL A 352 10.72 1.58 2.35
C VAL A 352 10.53 2.70 1.33
N ASN A 353 9.32 3.28 1.29
CA ASN A 353 8.94 4.35 0.37
C ASN A 353 9.05 5.76 0.97
N ALA A 354 9.40 5.87 2.27
CA ALA A 354 9.62 7.15 2.93
C ALA A 354 10.87 7.15 3.82
N GLY A 355 11.45 8.34 3.98
CA GLY A 355 12.73 8.52 4.64
C GLY A 355 12.72 8.12 6.11
N LEU A 356 13.70 7.32 6.52
CA LEU A 356 13.91 6.91 7.90
C LEU A 356 15.17 7.57 8.46
N THR A 357 15.10 8.09 9.68
CA THR A 357 16.24 8.75 10.33
C THR A 357 16.30 8.44 11.82
N TRP A 358 17.43 7.91 12.28
CA TRP A 358 17.70 7.61 13.68
C TRP A 358 19.21 7.65 13.97
N ARG A 359 19.62 7.59 15.25
CA ARG A 359 21.02 7.86 15.64
C ARG A 359 21.72 6.75 16.41
N ASP A 360 21.08 6.12 17.40
CA ASP A 360 21.82 5.35 18.41
C ASP A 360 21.42 3.86 18.48
N THR A 361 20.24 3.51 17.99
CA THR A 361 19.63 2.16 18.08
C THR A 361 19.71 1.42 16.74
N THR A 362 19.29 0.16 16.75
CA THR A 362 19.28 -0.68 15.55
C THR A 362 17.88 -0.84 14.98
N LEU A 363 17.76 -0.64 13.67
CA LEU A 363 16.63 -1.11 12.88
C LEU A 363 17.02 -2.42 12.16
N THR A 364 16.25 -3.47 12.39
CA THR A 364 16.36 -4.74 11.66
C THR A 364 15.15 -4.91 10.76
N LEU A 365 15.37 -5.04 9.46
CA LEU A 365 14.37 -5.44 8.48
C LEU A 365 14.60 -6.91 8.13
N LYS A 366 13.62 -7.76 8.44
CA LYS A 366 13.67 -9.20 8.23
C LYS A 366 12.52 -9.65 7.32
N ALA A 367 12.74 -9.56 6.02
CA ALA A 367 11.74 -9.88 5.02
C ALA A 367 11.67 -11.38 4.73
N HIS A 368 10.47 -11.93 4.61
CA HIS A 368 10.26 -13.28 4.08
C HIS A 368 10.86 -13.41 2.67
N ASP A 369 10.68 -12.41 1.79
CA ASP A 369 11.19 -12.41 0.42
C ASP A 369 12.15 -11.23 0.19
N ASN A 370 11.72 -10.10 -0.38
CA ASN A 370 12.63 -9.00 -0.74
C ASN A 370 12.59 -7.83 0.25
N ILE A 371 13.69 -7.09 0.31
CA ILE A 371 13.75 -5.76 0.91
C ILE A 371 13.95 -4.72 -0.21
N ILE A 372 13.09 -3.71 -0.30
CA ILE A 372 13.15 -2.68 -1.33
C ILE A 372 13.25 -1.30 -0.66
N ILE A 373 14.33 -0.56 -0.91
CA ILE A 373 14.62 0.73 -0.29
C ILE A 373 14.50 1.83 -1.35
N ASN A 374 13.35 2.48 -1.41
CA ASN A 374 13.00 3.53 -2.39
C ASN A 374 13.18 4.94 -1.85
N ALA A 375 13.42 5.10 -0.55
CA ALA A 375 13.69 6.38 0.11
C ALA A 375 14.90 6.29 1.04
N THR A 376 15.54 7.44 1.30
CA THR A 376 16.76 7.52 2.09
C THR A 376 16.60 6.90 3.47
N ILE A 377 17.59 6.09 3.86
CA ILE A 377 17.74 5.60 5.22
C ILE A 377 18.96 6.28 5.83
N ASP A 378 18.80 6.99 6.95
CA ASP A 378 19.87 7.69 7.65
C ASP A 378 20.00 7.23 9.11
N ALA A 379 20.93 6.30 9.36
CA ALA A 379 21.24 5.81 10.69
C ALA A 379 22.25 6.70 11.45
N THR A 380 22.63 7.85 10.88
CA THR A 380 23.56 8.83 11.48
C THR A 380 22.85 9.90 12.29
N GLY A 381 21.52 9.96 12.20
CA GLY A 381 20.65 10.94 12.82
C GLY A 381 20.76 12.34 12.19
N GLY A 382 21.08 12.43 10.89
CA GLY A 382 21.27 13.68 10.17
C GLY A 382 22.59 14.38 10.46
N THR A 383 23.55 13.70 11.09
CA THR A 383 24.82 14.31 11.56
C THR A 383 26.08 13.71 10.94
N GLY A 384 25.98 12.56 10.29
CA GLY A 384 27.14 11.80 9.80
C GLY A 384 27.94 11.06 10.90
N THR A 385 27.58 11.19 12.19
CA THR A 385 28.38 10.64 13.31
C THR A 385 27.57 9.79 14.30
N GLY A 386 26.41 9.28 13.92
CA GLY A 386 25.58 8.41 14.78
C GLY A 386 26.25 7.05 15.08
N THR A 387 25.65 6.26 15.97
CA THR A 387 26.04 4.86 16.22
C THR A 387 24.93 3.88 15.80
N GLY A 388 24.00 4.33 14.96
CA GLY A 388 22.82 3.58 14.57
C GLY A 388 23.21 2.32 13.80
N GLY A 389 22.47 1.25 14.05
CA GLY A 389 22.61 -0.01 13.33
C GLY A 389 21.51 -0.19 12.28
N LEU A 390 21.86 -0.80 11.16
CA LEU A 390 20.91 -1.29 10.16
C LEU A 390 21.23 -2.76 9.85
N VAL A 391 20.21 -3.61 9.91
CA VAL A 391 20.31 -5.04 9.59
C VAL A 391 19.28 -5.38 8.52
N LEU A 392 19.72 -5.96 7.41
CA LEU A 392 18.89 -6.39 6.29
C LEU A 392 18.95 -7.92 6.14
N HIS A 393 17.91 -8.60 6.61
CA HIS A 393 17.72 -10.04 6.43
C HIS A 393 16.64 -10.26 5.38
N TYR A 394 17.01 -10.77 4.20
CA TYR A 394 16.11 -10.99 3.08
C TYR A 394 16.10 -12.48 2.70
N GLY A 395 15.14 -12.91 1.89
CA GLY A 395 15.00 -14.29 1.43
C GLY A 395 14.79 -15.30 2.54
N GLN A 396 14.15 -14.89 3.64
CA GLN A 396 13.92 -15.77 4.80
C GLN A 396 12.96 -16.93 4.50
N ASN A 397 12.35 -16.93 3.32
CA ASN A 397 11.64 -18.05 2.68
C ASN A 397 12.56 -19.16 2.15
N GLY A 398 13.88 -18.94 2.09
CA GLY A 398 14.85 -19.86 1.52
C GLY A 398 14.99 -19.76 0.00
N SER A 399 14.51 -18.69 -0.63
CA SER A 399 14.63 -18.44 -2.06
C SER A 399 15.96 -17.78 -2.41
N ASP A 400 16.72 -18.43 -3.29
CA ASP A 400 18.01 -17.95 -3.81
C ASP A 400 17.87 -16.73 -4.75
N THR A 401 16.65 -16.35 -5.15
CA THR A 401 16.41 -15.19 -6.03
C THR A 401 16.05 -13.91 -5.28
N SER A 402 15.89 -14.00 -3.97
CA SER A 402 15.54 -12.87 -3.11
C SER A 402 16.67 -11.85 -3.06
N ILE A 403 16.31 -10.57 -2.95
CA ILE A 403 17.30 -9.49 -2.92
C ILE A 403 16.97 -8.44 -1.85
N TYR A 404 17.99 -7.70 -1.44
CA TYR A 404 17.80 -6.31 -1.02
C TYR A 404 18.12 -5.38 -2.20
N ARG A 405 17.22 -4.44 -2.49
CA ARG A 405 17.36 -3.46 -3.58
C ARG A 405 17.49 -2.07 -2.97
N VAL A 406 18.55 -1.37 -3.37
CA VAL A 406 18.82 0.02 -2.98
C VAL A 406 18.46 0.91 -4.16
N ASN A 407 17.43 1.74 -4.01
CA ASN A 407 17.00 2.76 -4.98
C ASN A 407 17.15 4.19 -4.42
N ALA A 408 17.61 4.33 -3.17
CA ALA A 408 17.95 5.59 -2.53
C ALA A 408 19.11 5.39 -1.54
N PRO A 409 19.92 6.42 -1.25
CA PRO A 409 21.10 6.29 -0.40
C PRO A 409 20.80 5.75 1.01
N ILE A 410 21.74 4.96 1.54
CA ILE A 410 21.74 4.50 2.93
C ILE A 410 22.92 5.15 3.68
N ASP A 411 22.63 6.26 4.37
CA ASP A 411 23.61 6.99 5.16
C ASP A 411 23.94 6.26 6.46
N LEU A 412 25.21 5.89 6.61
CA LEU A 412 25.74 5.12 7.74
C LEU A 412 27.01 5.79 8.27
N ALA A 413 27.14 5.86 9.59
CA ALA A 413 28.36 6.36 10.22
C ALA A 413 29.38 5.23 10.37
N SER A 414 30.67 5.55 10.33
CA SER A 414 31.74 4.56 10.59
C SER A 414 31.70 3.93 11.98
N THR A 415 31.02 4.59 12.94
CA THR A 415 30.75 4.10 14.30
C THR A 415 29.44 3.29 14.42
N GLY A 416 28.65 3.23 13.36
CA GLY A 416 27.42 2.44 13.29
C GLY A 416 27.68 0.96 13.01
N SER A 417 26.63 0.24 12.61
CA SER A 417 26.75 -1.14 12.14
C SER A 417 25.84 -1.43 10.95
N PHE A 418 26.33 -2.22 10.01
CA PHE A 418 25.56 -2.69 8.87
C PHE A 418 25.75 -4.19 8.68
N LYS A 419 24.63 -4.91 8.55
CA LYS A 419 24.63 -6.36 8.41
C LYS A 419 23.64 -6.83 7.37
N THR A 420 24.00 -7.89 6.68
CA THR A 420 23.13 -8.51 5.66
C THR A 420 23.07 -10.03 5.85
N GLN A 421 21.93 -10.63 5.53
CA GLN A 421 21.77 -12.08 5.47
C GLN A 421 20.77 -12.46 4.37
N ASN A 422 21.15 -13.42 3.52
CA ASN A 422 20.25 -14.04 2.56
C ASN A 422 19.79 -15.41 3.08
N GLY A 423 18.49 -15.58 3.30
CA GLY A 423 17.91 -16.82 3.82
C GLY A 423 18.66 -17.36 5.04
N THR A 424 19.16 -18.59 4.92
CA THR A 424 19.89 -19.30 5.97
C THR A 424 21.41 -19.19 5.88
N GLU A 425 21.93 -18.35 4.97
CA GLU A 425 23.37 -18.10 4.86
C GLU A 425 23.93 -17.43 6.12
N ALA A 426 25.25 -17.39 6.25
CA ALA A 426 25.89 -16.72 7.38
C ALA A 426 25.63 -15.20 7.31
N GLU A 427 25.25 -14.59 8.43
CA GLU A 427 25.13 -13.14 8.53
C GLU A 427 26.49 -12.48 8.27
N ILE A 428 26.53 -11.54 7.34
CA ILE A 428 27.71 -10.76 6.98
C ILE A 428 27.67 -9.44 7.75
N THR A 429 28.73 -9.14 8.48
CA THR A 429 28.96 -7.80 9.05
C THR A 429 29.88 -7.02 8.12
N HIS A 430 29.44 -5.84 7.71
CA HIS A 430 30.18 -4.97 6.81
C HIS A 430 30.95 -3.90 7.58
N THR A 431 32.10 -3.52 7.05
CA THR A 431 32.85 -2.35 7.49
C THR A 431 32.35 -1.13 6.72
N ILE A 432 31.93 -0.11 7.46
CA ILE A 432 31.34 1.11 6.89
C ILE A 432 32.45 2.12 6.59
N ILE A 433 32.61 2.45 5.30
CA ILE A 433 33.58 3.42 4.81
C ILE A 433 32.86 4.76 4.57
N THR A 434 33.30 5.80 5.29
CA THR A 434 32.76 7.17 5.18
C THR A 434 33.84 8.20 4.83
N ALA A 435 35.10 7.76 4.70
CA ALA A 435 36.23 8.64 4.51
C ALA A 435 37.22 8.06 3.50
N LEU A 436 37.88 8.96 2.77
CA LEU A 436 38.95 8.62 1.83
C LEU A 436 40.16 7.96 2.51
N GLY A 437 40.50 8.42 3.73
CA GLY A 437 41.73 8.03 4.43
C GLY A 437 42.91 8.97 4.14
N ASN A 438 44.12 8.50 4.43
CA ASN A 438 45.38 9.19 4.11
C ASN A 438 46.18 8.35 3.11
N ALA A 439 47.10 8.99 2.37
CA ALA A 439 48.04 8.29 1.49
C ALA A 439 48.74 7.12 2.20
N GLY A 440 48.70 5.93 1.59
CA GLY A 440 49.31 4.71 2.14
C GLY A 440 48.58 4.11 3.35
N SER A 441 47.37 4.54 3.68
CA SER A 441 46.54 3.91 4.73
C SER A 441 46.38 2.41 4.46
N LYS A 442 46.40 1.60 5.53
CA LYS A 442 46.13 0.15 5.53
C LYS A 442 45.27 -0.25 6.75
N THR A 443 44.41 0.66 7.22
CA THR A 443 43.62 0.51 8.46
C THR A 443 42.45 -0.46 8.34
N GLY A 444 41.97 -0.70 7.12
CA GLY A 444 40.71 -1.39 6.84
C GLY A 444 39.44 -0.59 7.17
N THR A 445 39.54 0.68 7.60
CA THR A 445 38.38 1.47 8.07
C THR A 445 38.10 2.73 7.25
N ASP A 446 38.90 2.97 6.22
CA ASP A 446 38.78 4.06 5.25
C ASP A 446 39.08 3.52 3.84
N LEU A 447 38.71 4.27 2.79
CA LEU A 447 38.77 3.79 1.41
C LEU A 447 40.18 3.35 1.01
N GLN A 448 41.19 4.20 1.25
CA GLN A 448 42.59 3.83 1.00
C GLN A 448 43.05 2.67 1.89
N GLY A 449 42.56 2.65 3.13
CA GLY A 449 42.86 1.66 4.17
C GLY A 449 42.40 0.24 3.87
N MET A 450 41.46 0.03 2.94
CA MET A 450 40.99 -1.30 2.53
C MET A 450 42.13 -2.23 2.08
N ASN A 451 43.23 -1.67 1.57
CA ASN A 451 44.43 -2.42 1.24
C ASN A 451 45.07 -3.18 2.43
N GLY A 452 44.70 -2.86 3.68
CA GLY A 452 45.11 -3.64 4.85
C GLY A 452 44.28 -4.89 5.11
N ALA A 453 43.13 -5.05 4.45
CA ALA A 453 42.18 -6.13 4.66
C ALA A 453 41.37 -6.44 3.37
N LEU A 454 42.05 -6.93 2.35
CA LEU A 454 41.51 -7.16 1.00
C LEU A 454 40.41 -8.23 0.88
N GLY A 455 40.24 -9.08 1.89
CA GLY A 455 39.13 -10.04 1.99
C GLY A 455 37.92 -9.53 2.79
N GLY A 456 37.90 -8.23 3.16
CA GLY A 456 36.84 -7.64 3.96
C GLY A 456 35.55 -7.38 3.18
N ASN A 457 34.43 -7.27 3.90
CA ASN A 457 33.15 -6.81 3.34
C ASN A 457 32.94 -5.35 3.70
N TYR A 458 32.72 -4.52 2.69
CA TYR A 458 32.74 -3.07 2.80
C TYR A 458 31.48 -2.47 2.20
N VAL A 459 31.00 -1.41 2.83
CA VAL A 459 29.95 -0.55 2.28
C VAL A 459 30.34 0.91 2.36
N LEU A 460 29.92 1.73 1.41
CA LEU A 460 29.94 3.18 1.58
C LEU A 460 28.78 3.59 2.49
N GLY A 461 29.07 4.40 3.51
CA GLY A 461 28.05 5.03 4.36
C GLY A 461 27.82 6.52 4.05
N ALA A 462 28.62 7.07 3.12
CA ALA A 462 28.53 8.45 2.65
C ALA A 462 29.27 8.60 1.31
N ASP A 463 28.99 9.69 0.59
CA ASP A 463 29.82 10.12 -0.54
C ASP A 463 31.26 10.39 -0.10
N ILE A 464 32.23 10.05 -0.97
CA ILE A 464 33.65 10.29 -0.73
C ILE A 464 34.18 11.31 -1.75
N ASP A 465 34.77 12.40 -1.26
CA ASP A 465 35.57 13.30 -2.10
C ASP A 465 37.05 12.88 -2.10
N ALA A 466 37.53 12.41 -3.26
CA ALA A 466 38.90 11.99 -3.48
C ALA A 466 39.78 13.09 -4.10
N SER A 467 39.34 14.36 -4.08
CA SER A 467 40.08 15.51 -4.63
C SER A 467 41.49 15.72 -4.08
N ALA A 468 41.82 15.13 -2.93
CA ALA A 468 43.15 15.15 -2.33
C ALA A 468 44.16 14.22 -3.02
N THR A 469 43.68 13.20 -3.76
CA THR A 469 44.51 12.13 -4.31
C THR A 469 45.58 12.57 -5.31
N PRO A 470 45.44 13.60 -6.16
CA PRO A 470 46.50 13.98 -7.12
C PRO A 470 47.88 14.27 -6.49
N GLY A 471 47.92 14.69 -5.22
CA GLY A 471 49.16 14.97 -4.50
C GLY A 471 49.73 13.79 -3.70
N TRP A 472 49.08 12.63 -3.74
CA TRP A 472 49.49 11.44 -2.99
C TRP A 472 50.56 10.65 -3.74
N ASN A 473 51.34 9.86 -2.97
CA ASN A 473 52.29 8.88 -3.49
C ASN A 473 53.25 9.46 -4.55
N ASP A 474 53.84 10.63 -4.26
CA ASP A 474 54.73 11.36 -5.19
C ASP A 474 54.08 11.72 -6.54
N GLY A 475 52.78 12.00 -6.53
CA GLY A 475 52.00 12.36 -7.71
C GLY A 475 51.36 11.16 -8.43
N LYS A 476 51.60 9.94 -7.93
CA LYS A 476 50.95 8.72 -8.43
C LYS A 476 49.47 8.64 -8.10
N GLY A 477 48.95 9.46 -7.19
CA GLY A 477 47.53 9.42 -6.86
C GLY A 477 47.19 8.46 -5.74
N PHE A 478 45.93 8.04 -5.71
CA PHE A 478 45.43 6.97 -4.85
C PHE A 478 46.14 5.64 -5.17
N ASP A 479 46.48 4.87 -4.15
CA ASP A 479 47.07 3.53 -4.29
C ASP A 479 45.93 2.52 -4.52
N PRO A 480 45.81 1.89 -5.71
CA PRO A 480 44.71 1.00 -6.06
C PRO A 480 44.41 -0.06 -5.01
N ILE A 481 43.13 -0.44 -4.85
CA ILE A 481 42.74 -1.49 -3.92
C ILE A 481 43.06 -2.86 -4.55
N GLY A 482 44.04 -3.54 -3.99
CA GLY A 482 44.57 -4.81 -4.49
C GLY A 482 45.43 -4.66 -5.75
N ASP A 483 46.28 -5.66 -5.97
CA ASP A 483 47.23 -5.77 -7.10
C ASP A 483 47.28 -7.22 -7.63
N TYR A 484 48.08 -7.53 -8.65
CA TYR A 484 48.13 -8.89 -9.23
C TYR A 484 48.61 -10.00 -8.27
N ILE A 485 49.16 -9.65 -7.10
CA ILE A 485 49.69 -10.58 -6.10
C ILE A 485 48.75 -10.67 -4.90
N LEU A 486 48.18 -9.54 -4.49
CA LEU A 486 47.29 -9.38 -3.36
C LEU A 486 45.98 -8.78 -3.87
N GLU A 487 45.07 -9.64 -4.29
CA GLU A 487 43.83 -9.20 -4.93
C GLU A 487 42.73 -8.88 -3.90
N PHE A 488 41.83 -7.98 -4.28
CA PHE A 488 40.59 -7.80 -3.53
C PHE A 488 39.68 -9.02 -3.74
N THR A 489 39.28 -9.68 -2.66
CA THR A 489 38.49 -10.93 -2.69
C THR A 489 37.14 -10.81 -1.97
N GLY A 490 36.85 -9.63 -1.42
CA GLY A 490 35.68 -9.38 -0.60
C GLY A 490 34.47 -8.82 -1.34
N THR A 491 33.61 -8.14 -0.58
CA THR A 491 32.42 -7.45 -1.11
C THR A 491 32.58 -5.94 -0.95
N PHE A 492 32.16 -5.17 -1.97
CA PHE A 492 32.09 -3.71 -1.89
C PHE A 492 30.75 -3.20 -2.44
N ASP A 493 29.92 -2.61 -1.59
CA ASP A 493 28.64 -2.02 -1.96
C ASP A 493 28.64 -0.50 -1.77
N GLY A 494 28.32 0.26 -2.81
CA GLY A 494 28.24 1.72 -2.70
C GLY A 494 26.96 2.24 -2.01
N LEU A 495 25.92 1.41 -1.83
CA LEU A 495 24.65 1.77 -1.17
C LEU A 495 24.02 3.09 -1.65
N GLY A 496 24.21 3.44 -2.92
CA GLY A 496 23.70 4.69 -3.52
C GLY A 496 24.63 5.90 -3.38
N HIS A 497 25.81 5.75 -2.77
CA HIS A 497 26.84 6.78 -2.66
C HIS A 497 27.84 6.75 -3.81
N VAL A 498 28.50 7.89 -4.03
CA VAL A 498 29.51 8.05 -5.08
C VAL A 498 30.88 8.43 -4.52
N ILE A 499 31.93 8.04 -5.24
CA ILE A 499 33.29 8.54 -5.04
C ILE A 499 33.57 9.57 -6.13
N LYS A 500 34.05 10.76 -5.75
CA LYS A 500 34.23 11.91 -6.62
C LYS A 500 35.71 12.23 -6.79
N ASN A 501 36.13 12.67 -7.96
CA ASN A 501 37.45 13.28 -8.21
C ASN A 501 38.66 12.36 -7.93
N LEU A 502 38.49 11.04 -8.06
CA LEU A 502 39.57 10.08 -7.84
C LEU A 502 40.66 10.24 -8.91
N THR A 503 41.91 10.40 -8.47
CA THR A 503 43.08 10.43 -9.36
C THR A 503 44.02 9.28 -9.05
N ILE A 504 44.37 8.54 -10.10
CA ILE A 504 45.36 7.46 -10.09
C ILE A 504 46.25 7.68 -11.31
N ASN A 505 47.56 7.70 -11.10
CA ASN A 505 48.60 7.86 -12.11
C ASN A 505 49.65 6.78 -11.87
N GLU A 506 49.32 5.53 -12.20
CA GLU A 506 50.25 4.43 -12.07
C GLU A 506 51.30 4.50 -13.19
N PRO A 507 52.59 4.71 -12.88
CA PRO A 507 53.63 4.69 -13.90
C PRO A 507 53.86 3.26 -14.37
N LEU A 508 54.31 3.11 -15.62
CA LEU A 508 54.76 1.82 -16.10
C LEU A 508 56.02 1.37 -15.34
N ASP A 509 55.96 0.20 -14.71
CA ASP A 509 57.13 -0.58 -14.35
C ASP A 509 57.24 -1.76 -15.31
N GLU A 510 58.27 -1.75 -16.16
CA GLU A 510 58.51 -2.81 -17.16
C GLU A 510 58.76 -4.20 -16.53
N ASN A 511 59.09 -4.26 -15.23
CA ASN A 511 59.32 -5.52 -14.52
C ASN A 511 58.07 -6.05 -13.81
N TYR A 512 57.18 -5.15 -13.39
CA TYR A 512 55.96 -5.46 -12.62
C TYR A 512 54.83 -4.51 -13.06
N PRO A 513 54.22 -4.75 -14.22
CA PRO A 513 53.10 -3.93 -14.69
C PRO A 513 51.92 -4.09 -13.73
N GLU A 514 51.54 -3.02 -13.03
CA GLU A 514 50.41 -3.04 -12.09
C GLU A 514 49.13 -2.52 -12.75
N PRO A 515 47.98 -3.14 -12.44
CA PRO A 515 46.71 -2.75 -13.02
C PRO A 515 46.18 -1.49 -12.32
N ALA A 516 45.58 -0.59 -13.10
CA ALA A 516 45.10 0.69 -12.60
C ALA A 516 43.57 0.76 -12.58
N GLY A 517 43.02 1.22 -11.46
CA GLY A 517 41.59 1.44 -11.21
C GLY A 517 41.34 1.67 -9.72
N LEU A 518 40.11 2.00 -9.31
CA LEU A 518 39.80 2.04 -7.87
C LEU A 518 40.22 0.71 -7.21
N PHE A 519 39.89 -0.40 -7.87
CA PHE A 519 40.49 -1.70 -7.63
C PHE A 519 41.60 -1.93 -8.67
N GLY A 520 42.82 -2.23 -8.23
CA GLY A 520 43.85 -2.67 -9.16
C GLY A 520 43.48 -4.04 -9.69
N ALA A 521 43.34 -5.01 -8.79
CA ALA A 521 42.90 -6.36 -9.11
C ALA A 521 41.81 -6.86 -8.14
N ALA A 522 40.77 -7.52 -8.68
CA ALA A 522 39.73 -8.18 -7.90
C ALA A 522 39.48 -9.62 -8.37
N VAL A 523 39.41 -10.57 -7.43
CA VAL A 523 39.32 -12.01 -7.70
C VAL A 523 38.25 -12.65 -6.83
N GLY A 524 37.23 -13.26 -7.43
CA GLY A 524 36.13 -13.85 -6.65
C GLY A 524 35.29 -12.82 -5.89
N ALA A 525 35.41 -11.53 -6.23
CA ALA A 525 34.80 -10.43 -5.50
C ALA A 525 33.37 -10.13 -5.98
N THR A 526 32.60 -9.44 -5.13
CA THR A 526 31.31 -8.84 -5.50
C THR A 526 31.39 -7.32 -5.32
N ILE A 527 31.18 -6.57 -6.40
CA ILE A 527 31.23 -5.10 -6.40
C ILE A 527 29.90 -4.59 -6.94
N GLN A 528 29.17 -3.79 -6.17
CA GLN A 528 27.84 -3.34 -6.59
C GLN A 528 27.51 -1.92 -6.15
N ASN A 529 26.60 -1.28 -6.89
CA ASN A 529 26.10 0.07 -6.62
C ASN A 529 27.22 1.11 -6.47
N VAL A 530 28.32 0.97 -7.22
CA VAL A 530 29.48 1.88 -7.13
C VAL A 530 29.41 2.93 -8.22
N GLY A 531 29.34 4.20 -7.82
CA GLY A 531 29.43 5.31 -8.75
C GLY A 531 30.75 6.07 -8.61
N LEU A 532 31.54 6.12 -9.67
CA LEU A 532 32.74 6.96 -9.75
C LEU A 532 32.48 8.17 -10.65
N THR A 533 32.63 9.36 -10.09
CA THR A 533 32.38 10.62 -10.81
C THR A 533 33.64 11.44 -10.97
N ASN A 534 33.85 11.97 -12.19
CA ASN A 534 34.99 12.81 -12.52
C ASN A 534 36.36 12.18 -12.17
N VAL A 535 36.56 10.91 -12.54
CA VAL A 535 37.86 10.25 -12.32
C VAL A 535 38.92 10.77 -13.29
N ASN A 536 40.18 10.68 -12.90
CA ASN A 536 41.34 10.86 -13.78
C ASN A 536 42.31 9.72 -13.51
N ILE A 537 42.15 8.62 -14.25
CA ILE A 537 42.90 7.38 -14.05
C ILE A 537 43.83 7.18 -15.24
N SER A 538 45.12 7.05 -14.96
CA SER A 538 46.14 6.69 -15.93
C SER A 538 46.91 5.45 -15.44
N GLY A 539 46.87 4.37 -16.22
CA GLY A 539 47.82 3.26 -16.08
C GLY A 539 49.10 3.51 -16.88
N GLY A 540 50.12 2.70 -16.65
CA GLY A 540 51.42 2.83 -17.28
C GLY A 540 51.32 2.81 -18.81
N ILE A 541 51.97 3.79 -19.46
CA ILE A 541 52.07 3.92 -20.93
C ILE A 541 53.44 3.37 -21.35
N SER A 542 53.48 2.24 -22.07
CA SER A 542 54.73 1.69 -22.63
C SER A 542 54.92 2.13 -24.09
N ASN A 543 56.11 1.94 -24.62
CA ASN A 543 56.36 2.01 -26.06
C ASN A 543 56.54 0.60 -26.67
N ASP A 544 56.22 -0.42 -25.88
CA ASP A 544 56.38 -1.84 -26.19
C ASP A 544 54.99 -2.48 -26.28
N GLU A 545 54.64 -2.95 -27.48
CA GLU A 545 53.36 -3.58 -27.80
C GLU A 545 53.12 -4.89 -27.03
N SER A 546 54.09 -5.38 -26.25
CA SER A 546 54.02 -6.64 -25.48
C SER A 546 53.73 -6.50 -23.98
N THR A 547 53.56 -5.29 -23.45
CA THR A 547 53.32 -5.09 -22.00
C THR A 547 51.85 -5.15 -21.63
N ASP A 548 51.40 -6.23 -21.00
CA ASP A 548 49.99 -6.46 -20.63
C ASP A 548 49.59 -5.71 -19.33
N VAL A 549 49.41 -4.39 -19.40
CA VAL A 549 48.91 -3.58 -18.26
C VAL A 549 47.41 -3.35 -18.44
N ALA A 550 46.57 -3.71 -17.46
CA ALA A 550 45.14 -3.45 -17.54
C ALA A 550 44.74 -2.16 -16.82
N THR A 551 43.96 -1.30 -17.48
CA THR A 551 43.48 -0.04 -16.89
C THR A 551 41.97 0.09 -17.02
N GLY A 552 41.29 0.26 -15.89
CA GLY A 552 39.87 0.53 -15.85
C GLY A 552 39.52 1.62 -14.85
N GLY A 553 38.37 2.27 -15.05
CA GLY A 553 37.90 3.27 -14.09
C GLY A 553 37.58 2.66 -12.73
N LEU A 554 36.78 1.60 -12.72
CA LEU A 554 36.38 0.89 -11.50
C LEU A 554 37.40 -0.19 -11.13
N ALA A 555 37.82 -1.00 -12.10
CA ALA A 555 38.80 -2.06 -11.88
C ALA A 555 39.79 -2.20 -13.04
N GLY A 556 41.08 -2.33 -12.73
CA GLY A 556 42.09 -2.65 -13.74
C GLY A 556 41.92 -4.08 -14.26
N TYR A 557 42.02 -5.06 -13.35
CA TYR A 557 41.88 -6.49 -13.63
C TYR A 557 40.78 -7.12 -12.78
N ILE A 558 39.95 -7.99 -13.38
CA ILE A 558 38.99 -8.82 -12.64
C ILE A 558 39.00 -10.28 -13.10
N PHE A 559 38.94 -11.21 -12.14
CA PHE A 559 38.77 -12.65 -12.39
C PHE A 559 37.64 -13.23 -11.53
N ASN A 560 36.75 -14.02 -12.13
CA ASN A 560 35.61 -14.64 -11.41
C ASN A 560 34.83 -13.65 -10.52
N THR A 561 34.68 -12.41 -10.98
CA THR A 561 34.14 -11.30 -10.20
C THR A 561 32.80 -10.85 -10.75
N TYR A 562 31.92 -10.39 -9.87
CA TYR A 562 30.59 -9.89 -10.22
C TYR A 562 30.50 -8.39 -9.97
N ILE A 563 30.35 -7.61 -11.05
CA ILE A 563 30.11 -6.16 -11.01
C ILE A 563 28.65 -5.88 -11.38
N LYS A 564 27.92 -5.15 -10.53
CA LYS A 564 26.50 -4.81 -10.78
C LYS A 564 26.16 -3.35 -10.48
N SER A 565 25.24 -2.75 -11.23
CA SER A 565 24.66 -1.43 -10.91
C SER A 565 25.71 -0.35 -10.69
N SER A 566 26.80 -0.36 -11.47
CA SER A 566 27.96 0.49 -11.23
C SER A 566 28.28 1.38 -12.44
N PHE A 567 28.89 2.54 -12.21
CA PHE A 567 29.25 3.44 -13.28
C PHE A 567 30.52 4.25 -13.07
N VAL A 568 31.11 4.71 -14.18
CA VAL A 568 32.28 5.60 -14.19
C VAL A 568 32.05 6.78 -15.13
N THR A 569 32.47 7.97 -14.71
CA THR A 569 32.61 9.17 -15.57
C THR A 569 33.96 9.84 -15.32
N GLY A 570 34.49 10.56 -16.32
CA GLY A 570 35.79 11.22 -16.23
C GLY A 570 36.72 10.79 -17.35
N LYS A 571 38.00 10.59 -17.06
CA LYS A 571 39.03 10.18 -18.02
C LYS A 571 39.73 8.91 -17.56
N VAL A 572 39.89 7.95 -18.47
CA VAL A 572 40.66 6.73 -18.27
C VAL A 572 41.68 6.59 -19.41
N SER A 573 42.95 6.45 -19.08
CA SER A 573 44.02 6.27 -20.07
C SER A 573 45.00 5.18 -19.69
N GLY A 574 45.54 4.45 -20.65
CA GLY A 574 46.57 3.43 -20.38
C GLY A 574 47.28 3.01 -21.67
N GLU A 575 48.11 1.97 -21.61
CA GLU A 575 48.74 1.40 -22.82
C GLU A 575 47.84 0.34 -23.46
N ASN A 576 47.70 -0.81 -22.81
CA ASN A 576 46.95 -1.96 -23.29
C ASN A 576 45.71 -2.18 -22.40
N PHE A 577 44.75 -2.99 -22.86
CA PHE A 577 43.56 -3.40 -22.08
C PHE A 577 42.90 -2.25 -21.31
N VAL A 578 42.55 -1.18 -22.03
CA VAL A 578 42.01 0.04 -21.42
C VAL A 578 40.49 0.05 -21.57
N GLY A 579 39.76 0.01 -20.46
CA GLY A 579 38.32 0.09 -20.43
C GLY A 579 37.80 1.26 -19.60
N GLY A 580 36.69 1.87 -19.99
CA GLY A 580 36.13 2.96 -19.19
C GLY A 580 35.63 2.49 -17.80
N LEU A 581 35.12 1.26 -17.69
CA LEU A 581 34.73 0.63 -16.43
C LEU A 581 35.77 -0.40 -15.95
N VAL A 582 36.13 -1.35 -16.83
CA VAL A 582 37.06 -2.45 -16.49
C VAL A 582 38.14 -2.59 -17.56
N GLY A 583 39.41 -2.70 -17.18
CA GLY A 583 40.49 -2.92 -18.14
C GLY A 583 40.42 -4.33 -18.76
N LEU A 584 40.71 -5.34 -17.95
CA LEU A 584 40.70 -6.76 -18.32
C LEU A 584 39.72 -7.54 -17.44
N ALA A 585 38.82 -8.29 -18.07
CA ALA A 585 37.85 -9.14 -17.39
C ALA A 585 37.99 -10.60 -17.82
N GLU A 586 38.24 -11.50 -16.88
CA GLU A 586 38.36 -12.93 -17.11
C GLU A 586 37.30 -13.70 -16.33
N THR A 587 36.52 -14.55 -17.00
CA THR A 587 35.48 -15.39 -16.35
C THR A 587 34.56 -14.58 -15.41
N SER A 588 34.26 -13.33 -15.77
CA SER A 588 33.57 -12.36 -14.89
C SER A 588 32.26 -11.87 -15.49
N VAL A 589 31.38 -11.32 -14.64
CA VAL A 589 30.09 -10.74 -15.05
C VAL A 589 30.05 -9.27 -14.73
N ILE A 590 29.68 -8.47 -15.73
CA ILE A 590 29.36 -7.06 -15.56
C ILE A 590 27.90 -6.88 -15.95
N LYS A 591 27.04 -6.47 -15.02
CA LYS A 591 25.60 -6.36 -15.23
C LYS A 591 25.09 -4.99 -14.83
N ASN A 592 24.13 -4.45 -15.58
CA ASN A 592 23.49 -3.17 -15.25
C ASN A 592 24.53 -2.07 -14.96
N SER A 593 25.56 -1.92 -15.79
CA SER A 593 26.64 -0.98 -15.51
C SER A 593 26.95 -0.11 -16.73
N TYR A 594 27.54 1.07 -16.53
CA TYR A 594 27.87 1.95 -17.65
C TYR A 594 29.14 2.76 -17.48
N SER A 595 29.70 3.23 -18.60
CA SER A 595 30.83 4.15 -18.60
C SER A 595 30.54 5.37 -19.49
N LYS A 596 30.68 6.56 -18.92
CA LYS A 596 30.76 7.84 -19.66
C LYS A 596 32.18 8.41 -19.59
N ALA A 597 33.18 7.59 -19.28
CA ALA A 597 34.57 8.03 -19.29
C ALA A 597 35.09 8.20 -20.72
N ASP A 598 35.87 9.25 -20.94
CA ASP A 598 36.73 9.38 -22.12
C ASP A 598 37.91 8.42 -21.96
N VAL A 599 38.00 7.43 -22.85
CA VAL A 599 38.97 6.32 -22.80
C VAL A 599 40.03 6.53 -23.87
N SER A 600 41.30 6.39 -23.53
CA SER A 600 42.41 6.46 -24.48
C SER A 600 43.47 5.39 -24.24
N GLY A 601 43.96 4.76 -25.30
CA GLY A 601 45.05 3.77 -25.19
C GLY A 601 45.66 3.37 -26.53
N ASN A 602 46.47 2.31 -26.52
CA ASN A 602 47.16 1.78 -27.69
C ASN A 602 46.49 0.51 -28.24
N LEU A 603 46.48 -0.58 -27.46
CA LEU A 603 45.91 -1.88 -27.85
C LEU A 603 44.73 -2.26 -26.94
N PHE A 604 43.70 -2.93 -27.50
CA PHE A 604 42.53 -3.41 -26.76
C PHE A 604 41.87 -2.32 -25.90
N VAL A 605 41.42 -1.25 -26.57
CA VAL A 605 40.75 -0.10 -25.94
C VAL A 605 39.25 -0.21 -26.17
N GLY A 606 38.45 -0.16 -25.10
CA GLY A 606 36.99 -0.19 -25.19
C GLY A 606 36.31 0.79 -24.25
N GLY A 607 35.13 1.27 -24.64
CA GLY A 607 34.41 2.28 -23.85
C GLY A 607 33.89 1.78 -22.50
N LEU A 608 33.57 0.48 -22.41
CA LEU A 608 33.13 -0.18 -21.18
C LEU A 608 34.21 -1.14 -20.63
N ILE A 609 34.63 -2.11 -21.44
CA ILE A 609 35.66 -3.11 -21.10
C ILE A 609 36.79 -2.99 -22.13
N GLY A 610 38.06 -3.07 -21.72
CA GLY A 610 39.19 -3.14 -22.65
C GLY A 610 39.29 -4.49 -23.34
N TYR A 611 39.33 -5.57 -22.56
CA TYR A 611 39.34 -6.95 -23.04
C TYR A 611 38.56 -7.91 -22.15
N LEU A 612 37.88 -8.86 -22.78
CA LEU A 612 37.06 -9.88 -22.13
C LEU A 612 37.53 -11.28 -22.54
N GLU A 613 37.99 -12.06 -21.57
CA GLU A 613 38.38 -13.46 -21.77
C GLU A 613 37.35 -14.43 -21.15
N GLY A 614 36.85 -15.34 -21.98
CA GLY A 614 35.91 -16.38 -21.58
C GLY A 614 36.59 -17.73 -21.34
N ASN A 615 36.08 -18.51 -20.39
CA ASN A 615 36.57 -19.87 -20.15
C ASN A 615 36.26 -20.79 -21.37
N SER A 616 37.29 -21.35 -21.98
CA SER A 616 37.17 -22.24 -23.15
C SER A 616 36.69 -23.67 -22.79
N GLY A 617 36.55 -24.03 -21.51
CA GLY A 617 36.61 -25.41 -21.04
C GLY A 617 35.37 -26.09 -20.44
N ASN A 618 34.22 -25.44 -20.22
CA ASN A 618 33.07 -26.13 -19.56
C ASN A 618 31.72 -25.93 -20.27
N LEU A 619 30.98 -27.02 -20.44
CA LEU A 619 29.64 -27.08 -21.04
C LEU A 619 28.64 -27.16 -19.88
N ASN A 620 27.77 -26.16 -19.77
CA ASN A 620 26.55 -26.05 -18.95
C ASN A 620 26.67 -25.05 -17.76
N ASN A 621 26.11 -23.85 -17.98
CA ASN A 621 25.87 -22.74 -17.04
C ASN A 621 27.09 -22.11 -16.35
N ASP A 622 27.56 -20.96 -16.85
CA ASP A 622 27.46 -19.67 -16.12
C ASP A 622 27.99 -18.51 -16.98
N LEU A 623 27.33 -17.36 -16.84
CA LEU A 623 27.43 -16.18 -17.70
C LEU A 623 28.82 -15.54 -17.55
N THR A 624 29.62 -15.43 -18.62
CA THR A 624 30.78 -14.51 -18.67
C THR A 624 30.47 -13.44 -19.70
N GLY A 625 30.57 -12.17 -19.31
CA GLY A 625 30.33 -11.04 -20.21
C GLY A 625 29.61 -9.85 -19.58
N ALA A 626 29.27 -8.90 -20.45
CA ALA A 626 28.54 -7.69 -20.10
C ALA A 626 27.06 -7.78 -20.49
N PHE A 627 26.16 -7.46 -19.55
CA PHE A 627 24.71 -7.57 -19.70
C PHE A 627 24.03 -6.26 -19.31
N ASN A 628 23.04 -5.81 -20.09
CA ASN A 628 22.26 -4.61 -19.79
C ASN A 628 23.16 -3.41 -19.45
N SER A 629 24.22 -3.22 -20.24
CA SER A 629 25.30 -2.28 -19.94
C SER A 629 25.67 -1.47 -21.17
N TYR A 630 26.22 -0.27 -21.01
CA TYR A 630 26.50 0.62 -22.14
C TYR A 630 27.70 1.55 -21.90
N TYR A 631 28.17 2.21 -22.95
CA TYR A 631 29.13 3.31 -22.84
C TYR A 631 28.71 4.53 -23.67
N ALA A 632 29.15 5.72 -23.23
CA ALA A 632 28.80 7.00 -23.84
C ALA A 632 29.97 8.02 -23.93
N GLY A 633 31.14 7.71 -23.36
CA GLY A 633 32.33 8.57 -23.46
C GLY A 633 33.17 8.29 -24.71
N ASN A 634 34.06 9.20 -25.09
CA ASN A 634 34.87 9.05 -26.30
C ASN A 634 35.88 7.90 -26.15
N VAL A 635 36.21 7.21 -27.25
CA VAL A 635 37.22 6.14 -27.27
C VAL A 635 38.28 6.49 -28.32
N ASP A 636 39.52 6.66 -27.88
CA ASP A 636 40.69 7.00 -28.71
C ASP A 636 41.72 5.85 -28.67
N THR A 637 42.11 5.33 -29.83
CA THR A 637 43.03 4.19 -29.97
C THR A 637 44.09 4.47 -31.03
N LYS A 638 45.30 3.94 -30.84
CA LYS A 638 46.40 4.06 -31.81
C LYS A 638 46.48 2.92 -32.82
N GLN A 639 45.82 1.75 -32.61
CA GLN A 639 46.09 0.56 -33.43
C GLN A 639 44.93 -0.32 -33.98
N SER A 640 43.63 -0.15 -33.70
CA SER A 640 42.64 -1.19 -34.09
C SER A 640 41.53 -0.83 -35.10
N ASP A 641 41.15 -1.87 -35.85
CA ASP A 641 40.03 -1.98 -36.82
C ASP A 641 38.67 -1.62 -36.19
N PRO A 642 37.72 -1.05 -36.96
CA PRO A 642 36.55 -0.34 -36.42
C PRO A 642 35.44 -1.23 -35.81
N PHE A 643 35.53 -2.56 -35.89
CA PHE A 643 34.53 -3.47 -35.31
C PHE A 643 34.82 -3.89 -33.85
N ASP A 644 36.07 -3.77 -33.40
CA ASP A 644 36.56 -4.24 -32.10
C ASP A 644 36.56 -3.15 -31.00
N LEU A 645 36.14 -1.93 -31.35
CA LEU A 645 36.38 -0.73 -30.55
C LEU A 645 35.27 -0.38 -29.53
N ALA A 646 34.08 -1.00 -29.66
CA ALA A 646 32.90 -0.53 -28.95
C ALA A 646 32.72 -1.15 -27.56
N ILE A 647 33.06 -2.43 -27.35
CA ILE A 647 32.65 -3.16 -26.14
C ILE A 647 33.84 -3.85 -25.45
N GLY A 648 35.02 -3.84 -26.09
CA GLY A 648 36.20 -4.61 -25.72
C GLY A 648 36.44 -5.76 -26.69
N VAL A 649 37.69 -6.20 -26.84
CA VAL A 649 38.03 -7.36 -27.68
C VAL A 649 37.75 -8.65 -26.91
N ALA A 650 37.11 -9.61 -27.58
CA ALA A 650 36.61 -10.83 -26.96
C ALA A 650 37.33 -12.08 -27.51
N ALA A 651 37.96 -12.88 -26.64
CA ALA A 651 38.48 -14.21 -26.98
C ALA A 651 37.64 -15.33 -26.35
N GLY A 652 37.22 -16.33 -27.14
CA GLY A 652 36.44 -17.49 -26.66
C GLY A 652 34.91 -17.40 -26.89
N ARG A 653 34.14 -18.28 -26.23
CA ARG A 653 32.66 -18.30 -26.29
C ARG A 653 32.04 -17.28 -25.33
N ASN A 654 32.17 -15.99 -25.66
CA ASN A 654 31.59 -14.90 -24.87
C ASN A 654 30.15 -14.59 -25.31
N LYS A 655 29.27 -14.23 -24.37
CA LYS A 655 27.91 -13.76 -24.67
C LYS A 655 27.81 -12.26 -24.38
N PHE A 656 27.51 -11.48 -25.42
CA PHE A 656 27.01 -10.11 -25.28
C PHE A 656 25.52 -10.16 -25.63
N GLU A 657 24.64 -10.22 -24.63
CA GLU A 657 23.19 -10.27 -24.92
C GLU A 657 22.67 -8.88 -25.33
N THR A 658 23.16 -7.80 -24.70
CA THR A 658 22.83 -6.41 -25.05
C THR A 658 23.86 -5.41 -24.52
N VAL A 659 24.71 -4.87 -25.41
CA VAL A 659 25.62 -3.75 -25.11
C VAL A 659 25.53 -2.69 -26.21
N PHE A 660 25.31 -1.43 -25.84
CA PHE A 660 25.08 -0.32 -26.77
C PHE A 660 26.17 0.77 -26.68
N SER A 661 26.47 1.42 -27.81
CA SER A 661 27.35 2.60 -27.92
C SER A 661 26.53 3.87 -28.08
N TRP A 662 26.85 4.92 -27.32
CA TRP A 662 26.17 6.22 -27.36
C TRP A 662 27.09 7.41 -27.70
N THR A 663 28.20 7.17 -28.41
CA THR A 663 29.19 8.22 -28.71
C THR A 663 28.85 9.08 -29.93
N LYS A 664 29.15 10.38 -29.83
CA LYS A 664 29.08 11.37 -30.90
C LYS A 664 30.49 11.63 -31.46
N SER A 665 31.04 10.73 -32.28
CA SER A 665 32.41 10.93 -32.81
C SER A 665 32.43 11.68 -34.15
N ASP A 666 33.42 12.56 -34.32
CA ASP A 666 33.64 13.40 -35.52
C ASP A 666 33.92 12.60 -36.81
N ALA A 667 34.14 11.28 -36.71
CA ALA A 667 34.26 10.38 -37.86
C ALA A 667 32.92 10.07 -38.55
N HIS A 668 31.79 10.58 -38.02
CA HIS A 668 30.43 10.32 -38.52
C HIS A 668 29.78 11.44 -39.36
N LYS A 669 30.57 12.38 -39.92
CA LYS A 669 30.06 13.54 -40.68
C LYS A 669 29.37 13.23 -42.03
N GLN A 670 29.11 11.97 -42.40
CA GLN A 670 28.36 11.63 -43.63
C GLN A 670 27.02 10.90 -43.42
N ASP A 671 26.57 10.64 -42.19
CA ASP A 671 25.25 9.99 -42.03
C ASP A 671 24.54 10.40 -40.73
N MET A 672 24.22 11.69 -40.63
CA MET A 672 23.31 12.24 -39.61
C MET A 672 21.91 11.56 -39.62
N THR A 673 21.58 10.80 -40.67
CA THR A 673 20.38 9.98 -40.82
C THR A 673 20.43 8.64 -40.07
N LYS A 674 21.61 8.16 -39.65
CA LYS A 674 21.76 6.89 -38.90
C LYS A 674 21.85 7.09 -37.39
N ILE A 675 22.35 8.23 -36.93
CA ILE A 675 22.36 8.57 -35.49
C ILE A 675 20.94 8.91 -34.99
N GLN A 676 20.08 9.45 -35.86
CA GLN A 676 18.64 9.59 -35.56
C GLN A 676 17.91 8.27 -35.30
N LYS A 677 18.50 7.13 -35.69
CA LYS A 677 17.96 5.80 -35.44
C LYS A 677 18.18 5.32 -33.99
N TYR A 678 19.13 5.92 -33.27
CA TYR A 678 19.47 5.59 -31.89
C TYR A 678 19.10 6.70 -30.88
N THR A 679 18.63 7.85 -31.36
CA THR A 679 18.03 8.91 -30.55
C THR A 679 16.50 8.85 -30.49
N ASN A 680 15.86 7.93 -31.24
CA ASN A 680 14.43 7.65 -31.13
C ASN A 680 14.21 6.32 -30.38
N PRO A 681 13.66 6.32 -29.14
CA PRO A 681 13.42 5.11 -28.36
C PRO A 681 12.47 4.11 -29.04
N GLU A 682 11.68 4.53 -30.03
CA GLU A 682 10.84 3.62 -30.84
C GLU A 682 11.63 2.55 -31.62
N ASN A 683 12.96 2.71 -31.75
CA ASN A 683 13.83 1.75 -32.45
C ASN A 683 14.83 1.01 -31.54
N LEU A 684 14.76 1.21 -30.21
CA LEU A 684 15.34 0.25 -29.29
C LEU A 684 14.39 -0.95 -29.28
N PRO A 685 14.84 -2.18 -29.55
CA PRO A 685 14.04 -3.33 -29.16
C PRO A 685 14.05 -3.34 -27.63
N VAL A 686 13.09 -2.65 -27.01
CA VAL A 686 12.77 -2.71 -25.57
C VAL A 686 12.61 -4.19 -25.14
N ALA A 687 12.28 -5.07 -26.08
CA ALA A 687 12.25 -6.52 -25.93
C ALA A 687 13.61 -7.22 -25.66
N ALA A 688 14.75 -6.52 -25.67
CA ALA A 688 16.08 -7.13 -25.45
C ALA A 688 16.83 -6.63 -24.19
N TRP A 689 16.36 -5.55 -23.55
CA TRP A 689 16.95 -5.03 -22.32
C TRP A 689 15.98 -5.31 -21.18
N ASP A 690 16.17 -6.44 -20.49
CA ASP A 690 15.34 -6.77 -19.35
C ASP A 690 15.57 -5.74 -18.23
N ASN A 691 14.51 -5.30 -17.55
CA ASN A 691 14.58 -4.47 -16.33
C ASN A 691 14.92 -2.98 -16.55
N ILE A 692 14.42 -2.39 -17.66
CA ILE A 692 14.40 -0.94 -17.93
C ILE A 692 12.97 -0.44 -18.11
N SER A 693 12.68 0.78 -17.65
CA SER A 693 11.33 1.33 -17.75
C SER A 693 11.26 2.85 -17.82
N ALA A 694 10.24 3.31 -18.52
CA ALA A 694 9.79 4.70 -18.61
C ALA A 694 8.66 5.01 -17.61
N ASP A 695 8.34 4.11 -16.69
CA ASP A 695 7.44 4.34 -15.57
C ASP A 695 8.22 4.52 -14.26
N GLY A 696 8.02 5.62 -13.54
CA GLY A 696 8.61 5.83 -12.21
C GLY A 696 7.93 5.05 -11.08
N ASN A 697 6.78 4.44 -11.34
CA ASN A 697 6.04 3.63 -10.38
C ASN A 697 6.55 2.18 -10.27
N ASP A 698 7.43 1.76 -11.19
CA ASP A 698 7.98 0.41 -11.14
C ASP A 698 9.31 0.30 -10.39
N ASP A 699 9.72 -0.94 -10.13
CA ASP A 699 10.97 -1.21 -9.43
C ASP A 699 12.12 -1.59 -10.40
N SER A 700 12.04 -1.17 -11.66
CA SER A 700 13.06 -1.56 -12.64
C SER A 700 14.45 -1.05 -12.23
N VAL A 701 15.54 -1.73 -12.58
CA VAL A 701 16.90 -1.24 -12.24
C VAL A 701 17.25 0.04 -13.01
N TRP A 702 16.78 0.11 -14.27
CA TRP A 702 17.09 1.22 -15.17
C TRP A 702 15.86 2.09 -15.41
N ARG A 703 16.03 3.40 -15.27
CA ARG A 703 15.08 4.44 -15.67
C ARG A 703 15.45 4.97 -17.05
N ILE A 704 14.46 5.17 -17.91
CA ILE A 704 14.64 5.89 -19.18
C ILE A 704 13.58 6.97 -19.32
N TYR A 705 14.02 8.20 -19.58
CA TYR A 705 13.13 9.27 -20.02
C TYR A 705 13.07 9.23 -21.55
N GLU A 706 11.98 8.69 -22.09
CA GLU A 706 11.85 8.40 -23.52
C GLU A 706 12.19 9.62 -24.39
N GLY A 707 13.24 9.48 -25.21
CA GLY A 707 13.70 10.53 -26.11
C GLY A 707 14.44 11.68 -25.43
N GLN A 708 14.71 11.59 -24.12
CA GLN A 708 15.37 12.64 -23.32
C GLN A 708 16.65 12.17 -22.62
N SER A 709 16.78 10.88 -22.30
CA SER A 709 17.96 10.34 -21.63
C SER A 709 18.44 9.02 -22.23
N ALA A 710 19.73 8.73 -22.08
CA ALA A 710 20.22 7.35 -22.04
C ALA A 710 19.69 6.66 -20.75
N PRO A 711 19.75 5.32 -20.65
CA PRO A 711 19.35 4.60 -19.44
C PRO A 711 20.12 5.07 -18.20
N LEU A 712 19.40 5.29 -17.11
CA LEU A 712 19.90 5.81 -15.84
C LEU A 712 19.73 4.77 -14.73
N LEU A 713 20.73 4.59 -13.88
CA LEU A 713 20.65 3.64 -12.77
C LEU A 713 19.86 4.24 -11.61
N ARG A 714 18.72 3.63 -11.26
CA ARG A 714 17.83 4.15 -10.21
C ARG A 714 18.48 4.27 -8.85
N VAL A 715 19.44 3.40 -8.53
CA VAL A 715 20.19 3.44 -7.25
C VAL A 715 20.88 4.78 -6.97
N PHE A 716 21.15 5.59 -8.00
CA PHE A 716 21.77 6.93 -7.86
C PHE A 716 20.79 8.08 -8.10
N MET A 717 19.48 7.80 -8.17
CA MET A 717 18.44 8.77 -8.49
C MET A 717 17.56 9.03 -7.26
N LYS A 718 17.16 10.29 -7.05
CA LYS A 718 16.19 10.65 -6.02
C LYS A 718 14.77 10.45 -6.57
N LYS A 719 13.97 9.59 -5.95
CA LYS A 719 12.55 9.43 -6.30
C LYS A 719 11.78 10.72 -5.98
N VAL A 720 10.97 11.22 -6.92
CA VAL A 720 10.19 12.46 -6.78
C VAL A 720 8.80 12.28 -7.37
N ASN A 721 7.77 12.49 -6.56
CA ASN A 721 6.39 12.39 -7.02
C ASN A 721 6.00 13.59 -7.88
N VAL A 722 5.29 13.32 -8.98
CA VAL A 722 4.62 14.35 -9.79
C VAL A 722 3.13 14.30 -9.47
N THR A 723 2.48 15.46 -9.45
CA THR A 723 1.03 15.59 -9.26
C THR A 723 0.42 16.34 -10.42
N GLY A 724 -0.84 16.07 -10.73
CA GLY A 724 -1.60 16.74 -11.79
C GLY A 724 -3.07 16.34 -11.73
N GLN A 725 -3.91 16.97 -12.56
CA GLN A 725 -5.34 16.67 -12.66
C GLN A 725 -5.81 16.67 -14.11
N ALA A 726 -6.53 15.62 -14.52
CA ALA A 726 -7.19 15.60 -15.82
C ALA A 726 -8.43 16.52 -15.79
N VAL A 727 -8.49 17.45 -16.74
CA VAL A 727 -9.59 18.42 -16.83
C VAL A 727 -10.85 17.74 -17.37
N THR A 728 -11.96 17.89 -16.65
CA THR A 728 -13.29 17.46 -17.11
C THR A 728 -13.70 18.24 -18.37
N ARG A 729 -14.23 17.53 -19.36
CA ARG A 729 -14.71 18.15 -20.61
C ARG A 729 -16.02 17.55 -21.09
N GLU A 730 -16.67 18.23 -22.02
CA GLU A 730 -17.85 17.71 -22.73
C GLU A 730 -17.39 16.83 -23.92
N TYR A 731 -18.24 15.87 -24.31
CA TYR A 731 -18.01 15.02 -25.48
C TYR A 731 -17.87 15.86 -26.76
N ASP A 732 -16.74 15.68 -27.44
CA ASP A 732 -16.35 16.36 -28.69
C ASP A 732 -15.85 15.38 -29.77
N GLY A 733 -16.00 14.07 -29.55
CA GLY A 733 -15.60 13.02 -30.49
C GLY A 733 -14.10 12.75 -30.56
N THR A 734 -13.27 13.42 -29.75
CA THR A 734 -11.82 13.19 -29.69
C THR A 734 -11.41 12.39 -28.46
N THR A 735 -10.19 11.86 -28.44
CA THR A 735 -9.59 11.24 -27.25
C THR A 735 -8.73 12.21 -26.45
N ASP A 736 -8.60 13.47 -26.84
CA ASP A 736 -7.66 14.41 -26.21
C ASP A 736 -8.06 14.70 -24.76
N ALA A 737 -7.06 14.82 -23.89
CA ALA A 737 -7.19 15.23 -22.50
C ALA A 737 -6.23 16.40 -22.23
N THR A 738 -6.71 17.36 -21.44
CA THR A 738 -5.87 18.43 -20.90
C THR A 738 -5.56 18.10 -19.45
N ILE A 739 -4.30 18.22 -19.06
CA ILE A 739 -3.83 18.04 -17.70
C ILE A 739 -3.50 19.42 -17.14
N SER A 740 -4.08 19.72 -16.00
CA SER A 740 -3.87 20.94 -15.23
C SER A 740 -3.04 20.66 -13.97
N ASP A 741 -2.48 21.71 -13.39
CA ASP A 741 -1.74 21.69 -12.13
C ASP A 741 -0.59 20.67 -12.07
N LEU A 742 0.06 20.41 -13.21
CA LEU A 742 1.22 19.54 -13.27
C LEU A 742 2.38 20.18 -12.49
N LYS A 743 2.83 19.53 -11.41
CA LYS A 743 3.90 20.03 -10.53
C LYS A 743 4.63 18.88 -9.85
N PHE A 744 5.88 19.13 -9.45
CA PHE A 744 6.59 18.26 -8.51
C PHE A 744 5.96 18.41 -7.11
N ALA A 745 5.69 17.29 -6.44
CA ALA A 745 5.15 17.30 -5.08
C ALA A 745 6.12 17.98 -4.10
N ASP A 746 7.40 17.66 -4.24
CA ASP A 746 8.51 18.19 -3.43
C ASP A 746 9.34 19.20 -4.25
N ALA A 747 8.70 20.29 -4.68
CA ALA A 747 9.31 21.25 -5.62
C ALA A 747 10.63 21.85 -5.13
N ASP A 748 10.82 22.02 -3.82
CA ASP A 748 12.06 22.55 -3.23
C ASP A 748 13.28 21.63 -3.42
N ASP A 749 13.02 20.34 -3.66
CA ASP A 749 14.03 19.30 -3.83
C ASP A 749 14.43 19.08 -5.30
N VAL A 750 13.67 19.64 -6.25
CA VAL A 750 13.93 19.52 -7.69
C VAL A 750 14.61 20.78 -8.21
N LYS A 751 15.80 20.62 -8.80
CA LYS A 751 16.64 21.73 -9.28
C LYS A 751 17.07 21.52 -10.72
N GLY A 752 17.00 22.57 -11.52
CA GLY A 752 17.51 22.62 -12.89
C GLY A 752 16.58 22.05 -13.97
N VAL A 753 15.39 21.55 -13.60
CA VAL A 753 14.44 20.92 -14.54
C VAL A 753 13.01 21.41 -14.29
N THR A 754 12.25 21.56 -15.37
CA THR A 754 10.82 21.93 -15.40
C THR A 754 10.08 21.10 -16.46
N PHE A 755 8.77 21.31 -16.61
CA PHE A 755 7.94 20.63 -17.61
C PHE A 755 7.90 21.40 -18.94
N ALA A 756 8.13 20.71 -20.06
CA ALA A 756 8.33 21.31 -21.40
C ALA A 756 7.06 21.79 -22.12
N SER A 757 5.87 21.40 -21.66
CA SER A 757 4.60 21.88 -22.22
C SER A 757 3.45 21.68 -21.23
N THR A 758 2.34 22.41 -21.43
CA THR A 758 1.07 22.14 -20.72
C THR A 758 0.71 20.68 -20.89
N GLY A 759 0.46 19.96 -19.78
CA GLY A 759 0.24 18.52 -19.82
C GLY A 759 -0.89 18.15 -20.78
N LYS A 760 -0.55 17.40 -21.82
CA LYS A 760 -1.52 16.79 -22.74
C LYS A 760 -1.54 15.30 -22.48
N GLY A 761 -2.73 14.73 -22.48
CA GLY A 761 -2.92 13.28 -22.40
C GLY A 761 -3.99 12.83 -23.38
N HIS A 762 -4.28 11.55 -23.35
CA HIS A 762 -5.36 10.95 -24.12
C HIS A 762 -6.16 9.98 -23.25
N TYR A 763 -7.48 10.01 -23.41
CA TYR A 763 -8.36 8.96 -22.93
C TYR A 763 -8.25 7.73 -23.83
N ALA A 764 -8.49 6.55 -23.27
CA ALA A 764 -8.49 5.29 -24.03
C ALA A 764 -9.48 5.29 -25.22
N ASP A 765 -10.57 6.04 -25.10
CA ASP A 765 -11.57 6.23 -26.14
C ASP A 765 -12.33 7.56 -25.93
N ALA A 766 -13.07 8.02 -26.94
CA ALA A 766 -13.79 9.29 -26.90
C ALA A 766 -15.12 9.26 -26.11
N ASN A 767 -15.63 8.09 -25.70
CA ASN A 767 -16.99 7.95 -25.17
C ASN A 767 -17.16 8.63 -23.81
N ALA A 768 -18.35 9.19 -23.56
CA ALA A 768 -18.67 9.84 -22.31
C ALA A 768 -18.72 8.83 -21.16
N SER A 769 -17.93 9.08 -20.11
CA SER A 769 -17.89 8.31 -18.87
C SER A 769 -17.17 9.12 -17.80
N GLU A 770 -17.47 8.80 -16.55
CA GLU A 770 -16.68 9.21 -15.39
C GLU A 770 -15.43 8.32 -15.24
N ASP A 771 -14.45 8.79 -14.47
CA ASP A 771 -13.25 8.06 -14.03
C ASP A 771 -12.42 7.38 -15.14
N LYS A 772 -12.38 7.99 -16.33
CA LYS A 772 -11.59 7.46 -17.44
C LYS A 772 -10.11 7.70 -17.21
N THR A 773 -9.30 6.63 -17.27
CA THR A 773 -7.84 6.73 -17.25
C THR A 773 -7.34 7.62 -18.38
N VAL A 774 -6.41 8.51 -18.04
CA VAL A 774 -5.71 9.40 -18.96
C VAL A 774 -4.27 8.94 -19.06
N THR A 775 -3.84 8.55 -20.25
CA THR A 775 -2.43 8.26 -20.55
C THR A 775 -1.74 9.53 -21.01
N PHE A 776 -0.56 9.82 -20.50
CA PHE A 776 0.23 10.99 -20.87
C PHE A 776 1.71 10.71 -20.67
N ASN A 777 2.55 11.35 -21.48
CA ASN A 777 3.99 11.31 -21.32
C ASN A 777 4.46 12.69 -20.88
N ILE A 778 5.12 12.76 -19.73
CA ILE A 778 5.72 13.99 -19.26
C ILE A 778 7.02 14.21 -20.05
N LYS A 779 7.18 15.42 -20.59
CA LYS A 779 8.46 15.89 -21.12
C LYS A 779 9.08 16.91 -20.19
N TYR A 780 10.35 16.71 -19.89
CA TYR A 780 11.14 17.59 -19.05
C TYR A 780 12.02 18.53 -19.89
N GLU A 781 12.26 19.74 -19.42
CA GLU A 781 13.20 20.68 -20.04
C GLU A 781 14.08 21.35 -18.99
N LEU A 782 15.19 21.93 -19.46
CA LEU A 782 16.11 22.67 -18.59
C LEU A 782 15.43 23.90 -18.01
N ALA A 783 15.60 24.11 -16.72
CA ALA A 783 15.32 25.42 -16.12
C ALA A 783 16.37 26.44 -16.59
N ASP A 784 16.02 27.74 -16.50
CA ASP A 784 16.90 28.83 -16.92
C ASP A 784 18.29 28.75 -16.26
N GLY A 785 19.34 28.70 -17.10
CA GLY A 785 20.74 28.72 -16.66
C GLY A 785 21.47 27.37 -16.66
N GLU A 786 20.78 26.27 -16.93
CA GLU A 786 21.37 24.93 -17.04
C GLU A 786 21.76 24.58 -18.49
N THR A 787 22.69 23.63 -18.67
CA THR A 787 23.26 23.31 -20.01
C THR A 787 23.09 21.87 -20.46
N ASP A 788 22.77 20.94 -19.56
CA ASP A 788 22.67 19.50 -19.88
C ASP A 788 21.53 18.82 -19.12
N LEU A 789 20.43 18.57 -19.84
CA LEU A 789 19.24 17.93 -19.29
C LEU A 789 19.52 16.50 -18.81
N HIS A 790 20.40 15.78 -19.50
CA HIS A 790 20.72 14.39 -19.15
C HIS A 790 21.39 14.31 -17.78
N THR A 791 22.34 15.21 -17.50
CA THR A 791 23.01 15.30 -16.20
C THR A 791 22.06 15.67 -15.05
N ILE A 792 20.99 16.42 -15.34
CA ILE A 792 19.97 16.76 -14.32
C ILE A 792 18.99 15.61 -14.11
N LEU A 793 18.53 14.97 -15.20
CA LEU A 793 17.64 13.79 -15.12
C LEU A 793 18.30 12.61 -14.40
N GLN A 794 19.63 12.49 -14.44
CA GLN A 794 20.39 11.53 -13.62
C GLN A 794 20.17 11.66 -12.11
N ARG A 795 19.68 12.81 -11.63
CA ARG A 795 19.48 13.06 -10.21
C ARG A 795 18.09 12.65 -9.72
N TYR A 796 17.14 12.45 -10.63
CA TYR A 796 15.72 12.33 -10.27
C TYR A 796 15.07 11.15 -10.97
N ASP A 797 14.35 10.33 -10.22
CA ASP A 797 13.40 9.33 -10.73
C ASP A 797 11.98 9.86 -10.50
N PHE A 798 11.43 10.54 -11.51
CA PHE A 798 10.09 11.12 -11.42
C PHE A 798 9.03 10.04 -11.47
N VAL A 799 8.08 10.10 -10.53
CA VAL A 799 6.95 9.17 -10.42
C VAL A 799 5.71 9.85 -10.97
N GLU A 800 5.24 9.36 -12.12
CA GLU A 800 4.06 9.89 -12.79
C GLU A 800 2.76 9.48 -12.06
N PRO A 801 1.78 10.39 -11.87
CA PRO A 801 0.53 10.06 -11.21
C PRO A 801 -0.43 9.30 -12.14
N GLU A 802 -1.23 8.39 -11.58
CA GLU A 802 -2.42 7.89 -12.29
C GLU A 802 -3.48 8.99 -12.33
N LEU A 803 -3.83 9.45 -13.55
CA LEU A 803 -4.85 10.48 -13.73
C LEU A 803 -6.14 9.88 -14.27
N LYS A 804 -7.25 10.20 -13.59
CA LYS A 804 -8.62 9.90 -14.03
C LYS A 804 -9.35 11.19 -14.37
N GLY A 805 -10.09 11.19 -15.46
CA GLY A 805 -10.86 12.34 -15.91
C GLY A 805 -12.25 11.96 -16.42
N THR A 806 -13.13 12.96 -16.48
CA THR A 806 -14.52 12.76 -16.89
C THR A 806 -14.80 13.39 -18.26
N ILE A 807 -15.43 12.61 -19.13
CA ILE A 807 -16.05 13.10 -20.37
C ILE A 807 -17.56 13.15 -20.13
N ASN A 808 -18.10 14.36 -19.96
CA ASN A 808 -19.53 14.60 -19.82
C ASN A 808 -20.25 14.36 -21.14
N LYS A 809 -21.49 13.86 -21.04
CA LYS A 809 -22.36 13.68 -22.21
C LYS A 809 -22.65 15.02 -22.89
N LYS A 810 -22.70 15.02 -24.22
CA LYS A 810 -23.10 16.19 -25.01
C LYS A 810 -24.61 16.39 -24.93
N ALA A 811 -25.06 17.58 -24.54
CA ALA A 811 -26.48 17.90 -24.56
C ALA A 811 -27.01 18.06 -25.99
N LEU A 812 -28.03 17.26 -26.35
CA LEU A 812 -28.78 17.39 -27.60
C LEU A 812 -29.94 18.35 -27.42
N THR A 813 -30.36 18.96 -28.53
CA THR A 813 -31.63 19.69 -28.64
C THR A 813 -32.60 18.87 -29.47
N ALA A 814 -33.86 18.78 -29.04
CA ALA A 814 -34.91 18.10 -29.80
C ALA A 814 -36.05 19.05 -30.14
N THR A 815 -36.69 18.81 -31.28
CA THR A 815 -37.99 19.40 -31.64
C THR A 815 -38.99 18.28 -31.80
N ALA A 816 -40.07 18.31 -31.01
CA ALA A 816 -41.13 17.33 -31.09
C ALA A 816 -42.14 17.69 -32.18
N SER A 817 -42.73 16.67 -32.80
CA SER A 817 -43.89 16.78 -33.69
C SER A 817 -44.89 15.71 -33.31
N ALA A 818 -46.18 16.06 -33.26
CA ALA A 818 -47.26 15.14 -32.95
C ALA A 818 -48.35 15.23 -34.02
N ASN A 819 -49.06 14.12 -34.25
CA ASN A 819 -50.16 14.10 -35.21
C ASN A 819 -51.45 14.59 -34.57
N ASP A 820 -52.28 15.26 -35.37
CA ASP A 820 -53.66 15.52 -35.03
C ASP A 820 -54.45 14.21 -34.90
N LYS A 821 -55.47 14.22 -34.05
CA LYS A 821 -56.41 13.09 -33.89
C LYS A 821 -57.85 13.56 -33.94
N THR A 822 -58.77 12.64 -34.16
CA THR A 822 -60.20 12.86 -33.90
C THR A 822 -60.52 12.42 -32.48
N TYR A 823 -61.45 13.11 -31.81
CA TYR A 823 -61.87 12.80 -30.45
C TYR A 823 -62.20 11.30 -30.30
N ASP A 824 -61.54 10.65 -29.36
CA ASP A 824 -61.69 9.22 -29.01
C ASP A 824 -61.87 9.02 -27.50
N GLY A 825 -61.97 10.11 -26.72
CA GLY A 825 -62.11 10.10 -25.27
C GLY A 825 -60.81 9.92 -24.47
N ASN A 826 -59.65 9.78 -25.13
CA ASN A 826 -58.37 9.48 -24.48
C ASN A 826 -57.30 10.55 -24.73
N THR A 827 -56.37 10.72 -23.79
CA THR A 827 -55.22 11.64 -23.91
C THR A 827 -54.06 11.06 -24.71
N ALA A 828 -54.07 9.79 -25.11
CA ALA A 828 -52.95 9.18 -25.83
C ALA A 828 -52.73 9.86 -27.20
N ALA A 829 -51.48 10.22 -27.48
CA ALA A 829 -51.03 10.72 -28.78
C ALA A 829 -50.27 9.61 -29.53
N THR A 830 -50.44 9.54 -30.86
CA THR A 830 -49.78 8.55 -31.72
C THR A 830 -48.99 9.26 -32.82
N GLY A 831 -47.93 8.60 -33.31
CA GLY A 831 -47.07 9.18 -34.35
C GLY A 831 -46.20 10.35 -33.89
N THR A 832 -46.00 10.53 -32.58
CA THR A 832 -45.10 11.54 -32.03
C THR A 832 -43.65 11.20 -32.38
N THR A 833 -42.92 12.18 -32.93
CA THR A 833 -41.52 12.02 -33.35
C THR A 833 -40.64 13.14 -32.78
N LEU A 834 -39.33 12.90 -32.73
CA LEU A 834 -38.33 13.87 -32.30
C LEU A 834 -37.30 14.07 -33.41
N ALA A 835 -37.11 15.32 -33.83
CA ALA A 835 -35.98 15.73 -34.65
C ALA A 835 -34.85 16.21 -33.72
N LEU A 836 -33.73 15.49 -33.72
CA LEU A 836 -32.57 15.77 -32.86
C LEU A 836 -31.53 16.64 -33.59
N SER A 837 -30.83 17.49 -32.84
CA SER A 837 -29.73 18.32 -33.32
C SER A 837 -28.67 18.53 -32.22
N GLY A 838 -27.47 18.98 -32.61
CA GLY A 838 -26.33 19.17 -31.70
C GLY A 838 -25.31 18.02 -31.71
N PHE A 839 -25.37 17.16 -32.73
CA PHE A 839 -24.40 16.07 -32.92
C PHE A 839 -23.00 16.57 -33.24
N ILE A 840 -22.01 15.77 -32.86
CA ILE A 840 -20.61 16.01 -33.17
C ILE A 840 -20.22 15.28 -34.47
N SER A 841 -19.35 15.88 -35.27
CA SER A 841 -18.65 15.24 -36.41
C SER A 841 -19.50 14.42 -37.40
N GLY A 842 -20.77 14.78 -37.59
CA GLY A 842 -21.66 14.08 -38.53
C GLY A 842 -22.23 12.76 -38.01
N GLU A 843 -22.13 12.51 -36.71
CA GLU A 843 -22.81 11.41 -36.01
C GLU A 843 -24.34 11.52 -36.08
N THR A 844 -25.02 10.37 -36.03
CA THR A 844 -26.47 10.26 -36.25
C THR A 844 -27.12 9.32 -35.24
N ILE A 845 -27.58 9.85 -34.12
CA ILE A 845 -28.35 9.11 -33.10
C ILE A 845 -29.84 9.31 -33.34
N THR A 846 -30.64 8.31 -33.01
CA THR A 846 -32.11 8.38 -33.14
C THR A 846 -32.79 8.37 -31.78
N ALA A 847 -34.00 8.88 -31.71
CA ALA A 847 -34.87 8.76 -30.53
C ALA A 847 -36.15 8.01 -30.89
N THR A 848 -36.52 7.03 -30.08
CA THR A 848 -37.82 6.36 -30.15
C THR A 848 -38.71 6.86 -29.03
N VAL A 849 -39.82 7.51 -29.38
CA VAL A 849 -40.88 7.89 -28.42
C VAL A 849 -41.76 6.66 -28.18
N THR A 850 -41.87 6.23 -26.93
CA THR A 850 -42.67 5.06 -26.54
C THR A 850 -43.99 5.44 -25.87
N ASP A 851 -44.07 6.64 -25.30
CA ASP A 851 -45.31 7.20 -24.76
C ASP A 851 -45.36 8.73 -24.92
N SER A 852 -46.54 9.23 -25.27
CA SER A 852 -46.83 10.66 -25.37
C SER A 852 -48.31 10.94 -25.19
N THR A 853 -48.64 12.07 -24.56
CA THR A 853 -50.02 12.40 -24.21
C THR A 853 -50.37 13.86 -24.48
N PHE A 854 -51.59 14.10 -24.92
CA PHE A 854 -52.24 15.40 -24.90
C PHE A 854 -52.51 15.86 -23.47
N ASN A 855 -52.42 17.16 -23.23
CA ASN A 855 -52.70 17.79 -21.94
C ASN A 855 -54.17 17.68 -21.48
N SER A 856 -55.10 17.37 -22.39
CA SER A 856 -56.50 17.01 -22.08
C SER A 856 -57.06 16.14 -23.20
N LYS A 857 -58.08 15.33 -22.87
CA LYS A 857 -58.78 14.47 -23.83
C LYS A 857 -59.70 15.23 -24.79
N ASP A 858 -60.03 16.48 -24.47
CA ASP A 858 -61.10 17.25 -25.11
C ASP A 858 -60.63 17.91 -26.42
N ALA A 859 -61.55 18.00 -27.39
CA ALA A 859 -61.32 18.59 -28.69
C ALA A 859 -60.89 20.06 -28.59
N GLY A 860 -59.98 20.46 -29.46
CA GLY A 860 -59.43 21.82 -29.50
C GLY A 860 -58.18 21.93 -30.36
N GLU A 861 -57.87 23.16 -30.73
CA GLU A 861 -56.65 23.55 -31.45
C GLU A 861 -55.48 23.75 -30.49
N ASN A 862 -54.24 23.63 -30.97
CA ASN A 862 -53.00 23.90 -30.22
C ASN A 862 -52.93 23.18 -28.86
N LYS A 863 -53.31 21.91 -28.83
CA LYS A 863 -53.23 21.07 -27.63
C LYS A 863 -51.79 20.60 -27.47
N THR A 864 -51.22 20.85 -26.30
CA THR A 864 -49.85 20.41 -25.99
C THR A 864 -49.79 18.90 -25.83
N VAL A 865 -48.95 18.26 -26.64
CA VAL A 865 -48.55 16.86 -26.55
C VAL A 865 -47.19 16.80 -25.86
N THR A 866 -47.10 16.08 -24.75
CA THR A 866 -45.84 15.88 -24.00
C THR A 866 -45.28 14.49 -24.29
N VAL A 867 -43.99 14.41 -24.59
CA VAL A 867 -43.25 13.14 -24.65
C VAL A 867 -42.95 12.68 -23.22
N ASN A 868 -43.56 11.57 -22.81
CA ASN A 868 -43.44 11.05 -21.45
C ASN A 868 -42.26 10.10 -21.32
N THR A 869 -42.07 9.23 -22.32
CA THR A 869 -40.96 8.26 -22.34
C THR A 869 -40.34 8.18 -23.73
N LEU A 870 -39.00 8.15 -23.74
CA LEU A 870 -38.20 8.00 -24.95
C LEU A 870 -36.96 7.16 -24.66
N THR A 871 -36.39 6.60 -25.71
CA THR A 871 -35.07 5.93 -25.69
C THR A 871 -34.21 6.53 -26.80
N LEU A 872 -32.97 6.92 -26.47
CA LEU A 872 -31.96 7.24 -27.49
C LEU A 872 -31.31 5.93 -27.97
N ASN A 873 -31.16 5.77 -29.28
CA ASN A 873 -30.57 4.58 -29.89
C ASN A 873 -29.34 4.96 -30.72
N ASP A 874 -28.33 4.10 -30.66
CA ASP A 874 -27.09 4.24 -31.43
C ASP A 874 -27.36 4.37 -32.94
N GLY A 875 -26.48 5.12 -33.62
CA GLY A 875 -26.51 5.28 -35.07
C GLY A 875 -26.16 3.99 -35.81
N THR A 876 -26.91 3.70 -36.88
CA THR A 876 -26.78 2.45 -37.66
C THR A 876 -26.31 2.67 -39.10
N ASP A 877 -26.11 3.92 -39.52
CA ASP A 877 -25.83 4.33 -40.90
C ASP A 877 -24.33 4.33 -41.29
N GLY A 878 -23.46 3.82 -40.41
CA GLY A 878 -22.01 3.79 -40.62
C GLY A 878 -21.28 5.05 -40.15
N ASN A 879 -21.99 6.12 -39.75
CA ASN A 879 -21.41 7.31 -39.12
C ASN A 879 -21.38 7.23 -37.57
N GLY A 880 -21.96 6.17 -36.99
CA GLY A 880 -21.44 5.54 -35.76
C GLY A 880 -21.52 6.31 -34.44
N GLY A 881 -22.53 7.15 -34.21
CA GLY A 881 -22.74 7.82 -32.91
C GLY A 881 -23.33 6.89 -31.84
N LYS A 882 -22.72 6.82 -30.65
CA LYS A 882 -23.28 6.08 -29.50
C LYS A 882 -24.20 6.97 -28.66
N ALA A 883 -25.42 6.51 -28.40
CA ALA A 883 -26.41 7.19 -27.56
C ALA A 883 -25.89 7.45 -26.14
N SER A 884 -25.00 6.60 -25.62
CA SER A 884 -24.36 6.80 -24.32
C SER A 884 -23.57 8.11 -24.21
N ASN A 885 -23.12 8.68 -25.32
CA ASN A 885 -22.31 9.91 -25.35
C ASN A 885 -23.14 11.19 -25.26
N TYR A 886 -24.47 11.07 -25.28
CA TYR A 886 -25.37 12.21 -25.38
C TYR A 886 -26.44 12.18 -24.29
N SER A 887 -26.92 13.36 -23.95
CA SER A 887 -28.05 13.56 -23.03
C SER A 887 -29.10 14.41 -23.70
N LEU A 888 -30.37 14.12 -23.46
CA LEU A 888 -31.50 14.93 -23.92
C LEU A 888 -32.34 15.33 -22.71
N ALA A 889 -32.73 16.60 -22.64
CA ALA A 889 -33.57 17.12 -21.56
C ALA A 889 -35.00 16.55 -21.65
N ASN A 890 -35.61 16.28 -20.50
CA ASN A 890 -36.99 15.79 -20.40
C ASN A 890 -38.03 16.87 -20.79
N GLY A 891 -39.24 16.42 -21.11
CA GLY A 891 -40.39 17.32 -21.30
C GLY A 891 -40.49 17.93 -22.69
N GLN A 892 -39.95 17.26 -23.72
CA GLN A 892 -40.14 17.68 -25.11
C GLN A 892 -41.64 17.68 -25.44
N SER A 893 -42.12 18.77 -26.04
CA SER A 893 -43.54 18.94 -26.34
C SER A 893 -43.79 19.51 -27.73
N ALA A 894 -44.93 19.16 -28.31
CA ALA A 894 -45.41 19.68 -29.58
C ALA A 894 -46.87 20.13 -29.45
N ASP A 895 -47.33 21.00 -30.33
CA ASP A 895 -48.75 21.30 -30.44
C ASP A 895 -49.39 20.44 -31.53
N ALA A 896 -50.57 19.90 -31.25
CA ALA A 896 -51.42 19.17 -32.19
C ALA A 896 -52.90 19.44 -31.91
N GLN A 897 -53.77 19.09 -32.85
CA GLN A 897 -55.20 19.32 -32.77
C GLN A 897 -55.96 18.02 -32.43
N ILE A 898 -56.93 18.14 -31.52
CA ILE A 898 -57.97 17.12 -31.33
C ILE A 898 -59.21 17.63 -32.06
N ASN A 899 -59.48 17.08 -33.23
CA ASN A 899 -60.67 17.36 -34.03
C ASN A 899 -61.92 16.81 -33.35
N LYS A 900 -63.02 17.56 -33.43
CA LYS A 900 -64.33 17.09 -32.97
C LYS A 900 -64.76 15.84 -33.73
N LYS A 901 -65.44 14.92 -33.05
CA LYS A 901 -65.99 13.72 -33.68
C LYS A 901 -67.45 13.92 -34.03
N ALA A 902 -67.85 13.67 -35.28
CA ALA A 902 -69.25 13.77 -35.65
C ALA A 902 -70.15 12.87 -34.77
N LEU A 903 -71.14 13.47 -34.12
CA LEU A 903 -72.18 12.79 -33.34
C LEU A 903 -73.49 12.74 -34.12
N THR A 904 -74.06 11.55 -34.29
CA THR A 904 -75.39 11.39 -34.88
C THR A 904 -76.42 11.07 -33.81
N ILE A 905 -77.42 11.94 -33.67
CA ILE A 905 -78.56 11.73 -32.78
C ILE A 905 -79.81 11.51 -33.62
N THR A 906 -80.45 10.37 -33.41
CA THR A 906 -81.69 10.00 -34.09
C THR A 906 -82.83 9.98 -33.09
N ALA A 907 -83.85 10.81 -33.30
CA ALA A 907 -85.06 10.77 -32.48
C ALA A 907 -85.79 9.44 -32.68
N ASN A 908 -86.29 8.84 -31.60
CA ASN A 908 -87.16 7.68 -31.68
C ASN A 908 -88.52 8.11 -32.24
N ASN A 909 -89.20 7.21 -32.93
CA ASN A 909 -90.55 7.47 -33.42
C ASN A 909 -91.54 7.56 -32.25
N ALA A 910 -92.51 8.47 -32.37
CA ALA A 910 -93.63 8.60 -31.43
C ALA A 910 -94.96 8.73 -32.19
N SER A 911 -96.06 8.37 -31.53
CA SER A 911 -97.41 8.47 -32.08
C SER A 911 -98.40 9.00 -31.04
N LYS A 912 -99.44 9.68 -31.51
CA LYS A 912 -100.53 10.20 -30.69
C LYS A 912 -101.88 10.04 -31.38
N ILE A 913 -102.97 10.20 -30.64
CA ILE A 913 -104.33 10.24 -31.18
C ILE A 913 -104.71 11.70 -31.46
N PHE A 914 -105.47 11.93 -32.54
CA PHE A 914 -105.91 13.28 -32.92
C PHE A 914 -106.75 13.92 -31.80
N GLY A 915 -106.44 15.17 -31.45
CA GLY A 915 -107.01 15.89 -30.29
C GLY A 915 -106.11 15.89 -29.05
N ASP A 916 -105.13 15.00 -28.95
CA ASP A 916 -104.19 14.95 -27.82
C ASP A 916 -102.93 15.77 -28.07
N THR A 917 -102.34 16.33 -27.00
CA THR A 917 -101.02 16.95 -27.07
C THR A 917 -99.94 15.91 -26.78
N GLN A 918 -98.94 15.78 -27.65
CA GLN A 918 -97.75 14.97 -27.39
C GLN A 918 -96.65 15.83 -26.79
N THR A 919 -96.14 15.46 -25.64
CA THR A 919 -94.92 16.05 -25.04
C THR A 919 -93.77 15.07 -25.17
N PHE A 920 -92.56 15.57 -25.37
CA PHE A 920 -91.34 14.75 -25.34
C PHE A 920 -90.63 14.99 -24.02
N ASP A 921 -90.18 13.92 -23.37
CA ASP A 921 -89.41 14.01 -22.14
C ASP A 921 -87.93 14.32 -22.42
N GLY A 922 -87.53 14.21 -23.70
CA GLY A 922 -86.20 14.51 -24.20
C GLY A 922 -85.24 13.32 -24.07
N THR A 923 -85.71 12.17 -23.61
CA THR A 923 -84.94 10.91 -23.51
C THR A 923 -85.18 9.96 -24.68
N GLU A 924 -86.13 10.28 -25.56
CA GLU A 924 -86.59 9.41 -26.64
C GLU A 924 -85.73 9.53 -27.89
N PHE A 925 -84.44 9.21 -27.78
CA PHE A 925 -83.50 9.22 -28.89
C PHE A 925 -82.50 8.05 -28.80
N LYS A 926 -81.75 7.85 -29.89
CA LYS A 926 -80.55 7.01 -29.95
C LYS A 926 -79.36 7.88 -30.38
N ALA A 927 -78.24 7.73 -29.69
CA ALA A 927 -76.98 8.36 -30.07
C ALA A 927 -76.01 7.28 -30.57
N ASP A 928 -75.41 7.52 -31.73
CA ASP A 928 -74.40 6.66 -32.32
C ASP A 928 -73.03 7.37 -32.27
N ASP A 929 -71.94 6.60 -32.21
CA ASP A 929 -70.56 7.10 -32.22
C ASP A 929 -70.10 7.92 -31.00
N LEU A 930 -70.81 7.84 -29.87
CA LEU A 930 -70.27 8.29 -28.58
C LEU A 930 -69.01 7.50 -28.21
N GLN A 931 -68.02 8.20 -27.68
CA GLN A 931 -66.72 7.66 -27.28
C GLN A 931 -66.70 7.36 -25.78
N ASN A 932 -65.81 6.45 -25.38
CA ASN A 932 -65.54 6.13 -23.97
C ASN A 932 -66.79 5.86 -23.10
N ASN A 933 -67.83 5.22 -23.67
CA ASN A 933 -69.11 4.96 -23.02
C ASN A 933 -69.81 6.21 -22.47
N GLU A 934 -69.58 7.37 -23.08
CA GLU A 934 -70.29 8.60 -22.78
C GLU A 934 -71.79 8.46 -23.02
N THR A 935 -72.58 9.25 -22.29
CA THR A 935 -74.05 9.25 -22.36
C THR A 935 -74.57 10.66 -22.57
N ILE A 936 -75.71 10.78 -23.24
CA ILE A 936 -76.47 12.03 -23.37
C ILE A 936 -77.67 11.92 -22.43
N GLY A 937 -77.89 12.94 -21.59
CA GLY A 937 -78.99 12.94 -20.62
C GLY A 937 -80.34 13.30 -21.23
N SER A 938 -80.35 14.29 -22.13
CA SER A 938 -81.57 14.76 -22.81
C SER A 938 -81.25 15.44 -24.14
N VAL A 939 -82.20 15.43 -25.06
CA VAL A 939 -82.16 16.09 -26.37
C VAL A 939 -83.45 16.87 -26.55
N THR A 940 -83.36 18.08 -27.11
CA THR A 940 -84.56 18.83 -27.45
C THR A 940 -85.21 18.22 -28.69
N LEU A 941 -86.36 17.58 -28.50
CA LEU A 941 -87.16 16.98 -29.56
C LEU A 941 -88.34 17.90 -29.89
N THR A 942 -88.48 18.25 -31.16
CA THR A 942 -89.59 19.08 -31.64
C THR A 942 -90.23 18.48 -32.88
N SER A 943 -91.54 18.59 -32.97
CA SER A 943 -92.31 18.19 -34.14
C SER A 943 -93.55 19.06 -34.22
N THR A 944 -93.94 19.50 -35.42
CA THR A 944 -95.21 20.21 -35.60
C THR A 944 -96.43 19.31 -35.35
N GLY A 945 -96.22 17.99 -35.32
CA GLY A 945 -97.25 17.02 -34.99
C GLY A 945 -97.58 16.92 -33.50
N THR A 946 -96.92 17.67 -32.61
CA THR A 946 -97.18 17.59 -31.16
C THR A 946 -98.47 18.29 -30.74
N ASP A 947 -98.87 19.37 -31.41
CA ASP A 947 -100.04 20.19 -31.07
C ASP A 947 -101.35 19.42 -31.21
N ALA A 948 -102.25 19.49 -30.21
CA ALA A 948 -103.57 18.87 -30.21
C ALA A 948 -104.38 19.13 -31.50
N THR A 949 -104.15 20.26 -32.18
CA THR A 949 -104.84 20.60 -33.43
C THR A 949 -104.14 20.16 -34.71
N ALA A 950 -103.00 19.45 -34.64
CA ALA A 950 -102.29 18.96 -35.82
C ALA A 950 -103.08 17.84 -36.54
N ASP A 951 -103.24 17.93 -37.86
CA ASP A 951 -103.99 16.96 -38.68
C ASP A 951 -103.37 15.55 -38.63
N ALA A 952 -104.16 14.50 -38.91
CA ALA A 952 -103.64 13.14 -38.95
C ALA A 952 -102.64 12.93 -40.10
N GLY A 953 -101.41 12.50 -39.78
CA GLY A 953 -100.34 12.30 -40.77
C GLY A 953 -98.98 12.02 -40.14
N SER A 954 -97.94 11.94 -40.98
CA SER A 954 -96.56 11.73 -40.53
C SER A 954 -95.82 13.05 -40.41
N TYR A 955 -95.18 13.27 -39.27
CA TYR A 955 -94.43 14.48 -38.95
C TYR A 955 -92.98 14.15 -38.59
N LYS A 956 -92.04 14.98 -39.05
CA LYS A 956 -90.62 14.82 -38.71
C LYS A 956 -90.38 15.27 -37.26
N ILE A 957 -89.83 14.38 -36.45
CA ILE A 957 -89.26 14.73 -35.15
C ILE A 957 -87.81 15.19 -35.39
N THR A 958 -87.51 16.43 -35.02
CA THR A 958 -86.18 17.01 -35.15
C THR A 958 -85.51 17.03 -33.79
N ALA A 959 -84.36 16.38 -33.70
CA ALA A 959 -83.47 16.39 -32.54
C ALA A 959 -82.46 17.53 -32.67
N LYS A 960 -82.27 18.30 -31.59
CA LYS A 960 -81.24 19.35 -31.48
C LYS A 960 -80.89 19.60 -30.02
N ASP A 961 -79.87 20.43 -29.78
CA ASP A 961 -79.54 20.94 -28.44
C ASP A 961 -79.38 19.81 -27.39
N ALA A 962 -78.56 18.81 -27.71
CA ALA A 962 -78.25 17.70 -26.80
C ALA A 962 -77.52 18.21 -25.55
N THR A 963 -77.96 17.80 -24.37
CA THR A 963 -77.43 18.28 -23.08
C THR A 963 -77.52 17.20 -21.99
N GLY A 964 -76.78 17.38 -20.89
CA GLY A 964 -76.77 16.44 -19.76
C GLY A 964 -76.10 15.10 -20.07
N GLY A 965 -75.97 14.22 -19.06
CA GLY A 965 -75.21 12.97 -19.18
C GLY A 965 -73.71 13.19 -18.94
N THR A 966 -72.86 12.39 -19.57
CA THR A 966 -71.40 12.42 -19.41
C THR A 966 -70.63 12.90 -20.64
N PHE A 967 -71.30 13.11 -21.79
CA PHE A 967 -70.66 13.66 -22.99
C PHE A 967 -70.46 15.19 -22.88
N ASP A 968 -69.51 15.73 -23.65
CA ASP A 968 -69.32 17.17 -23.82
C ASP A 968 -69.56 17.54 -25.28
N ALA A 969 -70.53 18.41 -25.55
CA ALA A 969 -70.84 18.90 -26.91
C ALA A 969 -69.65 19.66 -27.55
N GLY A 970 -68.70 20.15 -26.76
CA GLY A 970 -67.44 20.71 -27.24
C GLY A 970 -66.59 19.69 -28.02
N ASN A 971 -66.76 18.39 -27.75
CA ASN A 971 -65.96 17.31 -28.33
C ASN A 971 -66.57 16.68 -29.60
N TYR A 972 -67.81 17.04 -29.96
CA TYR A 972 -68.58 16.43 -31.05
C TYR A 972 -69.10 17.40 -32.12
#